data_AF-A0A8S9YUG7-F1
#
_entry.id   AF-A0A8S9YUG7-F1
#
_cell.length_a   1.000
_cell.length_b   1.000
_cell.length_c   1.000
_cell.angle_alpha   90.00
_cell.angle_beta   90.00
_cell.angle_gamma   90.00
#
_symmetry.space_group_name_H-M   'P 1'
#
loop_
_entity.id
_entity.type
_entity.pdbx_description
1 polymer ?
#
loop_
_entity_poly.entity_id
_entity_poly.type
_entity_poly.pdbx_seq_one_letter_code
_entity_poly.pdbx_strand_id
1 'polypeptide(L)'
;MVICCSPAAYNDSETKSTLMFGMRAKTIKNMVTVNEELTADEWRRRYEREKDRVRKLRIVVSRLEAELKRWRAGETVNQSEWFTENQYISVLDETKDAPAAQPATTLTGPPATGPASGLGVPAAAVSSVAGAATPTTLAGRPANVPTALVGPDRSSVTDEQMQMLYNQMDDKDDEINKQAQTIARLRQQLEEQDEIIRSIRKDRDTQLAEITAIQAEYQSSKDEVKEVLQALEELAMNYDQKAQEIDQKTKELEEAQESLSQQTRLMHNKDGELTQLRDNFSNQKKKYSEMMGNLLKDLTDVGECMSVQLTKPSFGTTERLDEEFTVMRLYLSKMKTEAKSLQSRVRQLEEERVQHVQLMRKSEDESKDLRTRLHALEVKLGTLTDKIDDSDARKRQLQETVDSLNAEVAKLRANEQLLSGTGEQNQQILAGQSSIRAKLDEEFKRQSEQYAIQVKELRDELDEKQNKLEELKDHVHNLKFQGDKSDEELVRLRKECEEKTIRLEAMEKAAEKREQAKQDLRGLEETVIKELQTLHNLRRLFVQDLNNRIKKSASRMNAVAPSNQLNTINSNSPAQTTAQTNDPNMAVDLLDEDETSHGGSLAQREKIVFLEFNLDKLTKVHKQLVHDNAELQCELPKLEKRLKVTVERVRSLEASLREAKEGAMRDRKRYQAEVERIKEVVRQRNMTARRGQPQIAKPIRAGHCPGGPHAPSNYSANLVPVRPGAMGAP
;
A
#
# COMPACT_ATOMS: atom_id res chain seq x y z
N MET A 1 10.92 -40.89 7.43
CA MET A 1 12.36 -41.14 7.15
C MET A 1 13.02 -41.56 8.46
N VAL A 2 13.73 -42.68 8.47
CA VAL A 2 14.57 -43.10 9.62
C VAL A 2 16.00 -42.64 9.32
N ILE A 3 16.70 -42.13 10.33
CA ILE A 3 18.10 -41.70 10.22
C ILE A 3 18.94 -42.63 11.10
N CYS A 4 19.89 -43.33 10.51
CA CYS A 4 20.87 -44.14 11.23
C CYS A 4 22.15 -43.32 11.43
N CYS A 5 22.57 -43.17 12.69
CA CYS A 5 23.77 -42.42 13.07
C CYS A 5 24.78 -43.37 13.73
N SER A 6 26.06 -43.25 13.39
CA SER A 6 27.12 -44.00 14.07
C SER A 6 27.66 -43.17 15.25
N PRO A 7 27.79 -43.74 16.46
CA PRO A 7 28.42 -43.03 17.58
C PRO A 7 29.96 -43.05 17.54
N ALA A 8 30.57 -43.69 16.52
CA ALA A 8 32.01 -43.83 16.42
C ALA A 8 32.65 -42.65 15.66
N ALA A 9 33.66 -42.02 16.26
CA ALA A 9 34.26 -40.76 15.77
C ALA A 9 34.85 -40.84 14.35
N TYR A 10 35.24 -42.03 13.86
CA TYR A 10 35.72 -42.18 12.48
C TYR A 10 34.63 -41.94 11.42
N ASN A 11 33.35 -42.09 11.81
CA ASN A 11 32.18 -41.83 10.97
C ASN A 11 31.42 -40.55 11.37
N ASP A 12 32.08 -39.59 12.06
CA ASP A 12 31.47 -38.28 12.35
C ASP A 12 31.11 -37.53 11.06
N SER A 13 31.99 -37.55 10.05
CA SER A 13 31.76 -36.90 8.75
C SER A 13 30.50 -37.43 8.03
N GLU A 14 30.34 -38.76 7.95
CA GLU A 14 29.15 -39.40 7.39
C GLU A 14 27.90 -39.14 8.24
N THR A 15 27.99 -39.28 9.56
CA THR A 15 26.88 -39.09 10.49
C THR A 15 26.37 -37.66 10.45
N LYS A 16 27.28 -36.68 10.46
CA LYS A 16 27.00 -35.25 10.31
C LYS A 16 26.44 -34.93 8.93
N SER A 17 26.97 -35.51 7.86
CA SER A 17 26.41 -35.35 6.51
C SER A 17 24.97 -35.88 6.42
N THR A 18 24.70 -37.03 7.04
CA THR A 18 23.38 -37.69 7.07
C THR A 18 22.38 -36.90 7.91
N LEU A 19 22.79 -36.38 9.07
CA LEU A 19 21.97 -35.47 9.89
C LEU A 19 21.68 -34.15 9.16
N MET A 20 22.67 -33.55 8.50
CA MET A 20 22.49 -32.34 7.68
C MET A 20 21.60 -32.61 6.46
N PHE A 21 21.68 -33.79 5.84
CA PHE A 21 20.72 -34.22 4.83
C PHE A 21 19.32 -34.32 5.42
N GLY A 22 19.15 -34.94 6.59
CA GLY A 22 17.85 -35.06 7.25
C GLY A 22 17.23 -33.71 7.63
N MET A 23 18.06 -32.75 8.05
CA MET A 23 17.63 -31.38 8.33
C MET A 23 17.20 -30.64 7.05
N ARG A 24 17.93 -30.78 5.95
CA ARG A 24 17.53 -30.25 4.63
C ARG A 24 16.26 -30.93 4.10
N ALA A 25 16.14 -32.25 4.23
CA ALA A 25 14.96 -32.99 3.82
C ALA A 25 13.70 -32.56 4.59
N LYS A 26 13.85 -32.15 5.85
CA LYS A 26 12.76 -31.59 6.67
C LYS A 26 12.32 -30.18 6.22
N THR A 27 13.16 -29.43 5.49
CA THR A 27 12.78 -28.12 4.90
C THR A 27 12.33 -28.22 3.43
N ILE A 28 12.46 -29.37 2.77
CA ILE A 28 11.86 -29.62 1.46
C ILE A 28 10.34 -29.80 1.63
N LYS A 29 9.59 -28.73 1.37
CA LYS A 29 8.16 -28.81 1.04
C LYS A 29 8.04 -29.25 -0.41
N ASN A 30 7.11 -30.16 -0.72
CA ASN A 30 6.82 -30.53 -2.11
C ASN A 30 6.04 -29.41 -2.81
N MET A 31 6.76 -28.39 -3.25
CA MET A 31 6.24 -27.31 -4.09
C MET A 31 5.92 -27.87 -5.47
N VAL A 32 4.64 -27.86 -5.88
CA VAL A 32 4.26 -28.12 -7.27
C VAL A 32 4.81 -26.98 -8.12
N THR A 33 5.98 -27.23 -8.71
CA THR A 33 6.63 -26.37 -9.68
C THR A 33 6.17 -26.82 -11.06
N VAL A 34 5.81 -25.86 -11.92
CA VAL A 34 5.33 -26.16 -13.27
C VAL A 34 6.54 -26.54 -14.11
N ASN A 35 6.71 -27.83 -14.39
CA ASN A 35 7.87 -28.40 -15.10
C ASN A 35 8.00 -27.95 -16.57
N GLU A 36 7.13 -27.07 -17.06
CA GLU A 36 7.03 -26.63 -18.44
C GLU A 36 6.55 -25.16 -18.46
N GLU A 37 7.46 -24.20 -18.28
CA GLU A 37 7.16 -22.77 -18.45
C GLU A 37 6.93 -22.47 -19.94
N LEU A 38 5.70 -22.69 -20.39
CA LEU A 38 5.28 -22.37 -21.75
C LEU A 38 5.47 -20.89 -22.04
N THR A 39 6.07 -20.59 -23.19
CA THR A 39 6.10 -19.23 -23.71
C THR A 39 4.67 -18.75 -24.01
N ALA A 40 4.47 -17.43 -24.03
CA ALA A 40 3.15 -16.84 -24.31
C ALA A 40 2.54 -17.31 -25.64
N ASP A 41 3.36 -17.62 -26.64
CA ASP A 41 2.91 -18.16 -27.93
C ASP A 41 2.57 -19.65 -27.89
N GLU A 42 3.18 -20.44 -27.01
CA GLU A 42 2.78 -21.83 -26.77
C GLU A 42 1.49 -21.90 -25.97
N TRP A 43 1.30 -21.01 -24.99
CA TRP A 43 0.01 -20.79 -24.32
C TRP A 43 -1.06 -20.38 -25.33
N ARG A 44 -0.77 -19.41 -26.22
CA ARG A 44 -1.67 -19.01 -27.31
C ARG A 44 -2.03 -20.19 -28.22
N ARG A 45 -1.06 -21.03 -28.59
CA ARG A 45 -1.28 -22.25 -29.42
C ARG A 45 -2.05 -23.34 -28.68
N ARG A 46 -1.85 -23.55 -27.37
CA ARG A 46 -2.66 -24.49 -26.58
C ARG A 46 -4.09 -23.95 -26.42
N TYR A 47 -4.25 -22.66 -26.13
CA TYR A 47 -5.56 -21.99 -26.00
C TYR A 47 -6.37 -22.04 -27.30
N GLU A 48 -5.82 -21.63 -28.45
CA GLU A 48 -6.56 -21.65 -29.72
C GLU A 48 -6.93 -23.08 -30.15
N ARG A 49 -6.04 -24.06 -29.95
CA ARG A 49 -6.36 -25.48 -30.20
C ARG A 49 -7.52 -25.98 -29.32
N GLU A 50 -7.56 -25.60 -28.04
CA GLU A 50 -8.63 -26.01 -27.14
C GLU A 50 -9.94 -25.23 -27.42
N LYS A 51 -9.85 -23.96 -27.79
CA LYS A 51 -10.96 -23.11 -28.24
C LYS A 51 -11.61 -23.65 -29.53
N ASP A 52 -10.80 -24.15 -30.47
CA ASP A 52 -11.28 -24.85 -31.67
C ASP A 52 -11.91 -26.21 -31.33
N ARG A 53 -11.30 -26.99 -30.42
CA ARG A 53 -11.86 -28.25 -29.90
C ARG A 53 -13.21 -28.04 -29.22
N VAL A 54 -13.32 -27.02 -28.37
CA VAL A 54 -14.57 -26.58 -27.72
C VAL A 54 -15.60 -26.10 -28.75
N ARG A 55 -15.19 -25.43 -29.84
CA ARG A 55 -16.12 -25.07 -30.94
C ARG A 55 -16.68 -26.32 -31.63
N LYS A 56 -15.81 -27.28 -32.00
CA LYS A 56 -16.21 -28.57 -32.59
C LYS A 56 -17.16 -29.35 -31.67
N LEU A 57 -16.87 -29.41 -30.37
CA LEU A 57 -17.75 -30.05 -29.37
C LEU A 57 -19.11 -29.34 -29.19
N ARG A 58 -19.18 -28.00 -29.23
CA ARG A 58 -20.48 -27.28 -29.19
C ARG A 58 -21.36 -27.59 -30.40
N ILE A 59 -20.77 -27.80 -31.59
CA ILE A 59 -21.52 -28.18 -32.80
C ILE A 59 -22.12 -29.59 -32.63
N VAL A 60 -21.37 -30.54 -32.06
CA VAL A 60 -21.87 -31.88 -31.71
C VAL A 60 -23.02 -31.79 -30.70
N VAL A 61 -22.82 -31.05 -29.59
CA VAL A 61 -23.84 -30.88 -28.54
C VAL A 61 -25.11 -30.27 -29.12
N SER A 62 -25.01 -29.21 -29.94
CA SER A 62 -26.17 -28.57 -30.56
C SER A 62 -26.95 -29.51 -31.50
N ARG A 63 -26.29 -30.43 -32.21
CA ARG A 63 -26.95 -31.47 -33.02
C ARG A 63 -27.68 -32.49 -32.14
N LEU A 64 -27.05 -32.97 -31.08
CA LEU A 64 -27.65 -33.91 -30.11
C LEU A 64 -28.82 -33.26 -29.34
N GLU A 65 -28.72 -31.98 -29.00
CA GLU A 65 -29.81 -31.20 -28.37
C GLU A 65 -30.99 -30.99 -29.33
N ALA A 66 -30.73 -30.71 -30.61
CA ALA A 66 -31.77 -30.63 -31.63
C ALA A 66 -32.47 -31.97 -31.83
N GLU A 67 -31.74 -33.08 -31.85
CA GLU A 67 -32.31 -34.42 -31.92
C GLU A 67 -33.15 -34.72 -30.67
N LEU A 68 -32.60 -34.52 -29.46
CA LEU A 68 -33.33 -34.66 -28.19
C LEU A 68 -34.58 -33.79 -28.10
N LYS A 69 -34.59 -32.62 -28.76
CA LYS A 69 -35.77 -31.75 -28.84
C LYS A 69 -36.87 -32.34 -29.74
N ARG A 70 -36.52 -33.02 -30.84
CA ARG A 70 -37.48 -33.79 -31.67
C ARG A 70 -38.07 -34.96 -30.87
N TRP A 71 -37.22 -35.77 -30.24
CA TRP A 71 -37.64 -36.86 -29.35
C TRP A 71 -38.60 -36.39 -28.24
N ARG A 72 -38.31 -35.25 -27.59
CA ARG A 72 -39.18 -34.64 -26.55
C ARG A 72 -40.46 -34.00 -27.09
N ALA A 73 -40.53 -33.69 -28.39
CA ALA A 73 -41.75 -33.21 -29.05
C ALA A 73 -42.68 -34.36 -29.49
N GLY A 74 -42.28 -35.62 -29.29
CA GLY A 74 -43.04 -36.81 -29.70
C GLY A 74 -42.74 -37.31 -31.11
N GLU A 75 -41.79 -36.70 -31.83
CA GLU A 75 -41.27 -37.26 -33.07
C GLU A 75 -40.40 -38.49 -32.77
N THR A 76 -40.61 -39.58 -33.51
CA THR A 76 -39.71 -40.73 -33.48
C THR A 76 -38.67 -40.58 -34.59
N VAL A 77 -37.44 -40.22 -34.21
CA VAL A 77 -36.32 -40.11 -35.17
C VAL A 77 -35.93 -41.52 -35.60
N ASN A 78 -35.91 -41.76 -36.91
CA ASN A 78 -35.64 -43.09 -37.46
C ASN A 78 -34.15 -43.45 -37.30
N GLN A 79 -33.80 -44.74 -37.14
CA GLN A 79 -32.43 -45.18 -36.79
C GLN A 79 -31.36 -44.78 -37.82
N SER A 80 -31.76 -44.51 -39.07
CA SER A 80 -30.89 -43.98 -40.12
C SER A 80 -30.57 -42.49 -39.99
N GLU A 81 -31.30 -41.73 -39.19
CA GLU A 81 -31.11 -40.28 -38.94
C GLU A 81 -30.37 -39.98 -37.63
N TRP A 82 -30.15 -40.97 -36.76
CA TRP A 82 -29.52 -40.78 -35.45
C TRP A 82 -28.09 -40.23 -35.58
N PHE A 83 -27.74 -39.25 -34.74
CA PHE A 83 -26.37 -38.72 -34.70
C PHE A 83 -25.38 -39.82 -34.27
N THR A 84 -24.56 -40.26 -35.22
CA THR A 84 -23.80 -41.51 -35.14
C THR A 84 -22.31 -41.27 -34.87
N GLU A 85 -21.61 -42.26 -34.29
CA GLU A 85 -20.18 -42.21 -33.94
C GLU A 85 -19.29 -41.68 -35.09
N ASN A 86 -19.56 -42.09 -36.33
CA ASN A 86 -18.84 -41.63 -37.51
C ASN A 86 -19.02 -40.12 -37.78
N GLN A 87 -20.18 -39.54 -37.45
CA GLN A 87 -20.45 -38.10 -37.55
C GLN A 87 -19.74 -37.33 -36.43
N TYR A 88 -19.62 -37.91 -35.23
CA TYR A 88 -18.82 -37.35 -34.15
C TYR A 88 -17.33 -37.25 -34.54
N ILE A 89 -16.77 -38.35 -35.05
CA ILE A 89 -15.36 -38.42 -35.50
C ILE A 89 -15.12 -37.44 -36.66
N SER A 90 -16.01 -37.39 -37.65
CA SER A 90 -15.87 -36.49 -38.81
C SER A 90 -15.89 -35.00 -38.45
N VAL A 91 -16.55 -34.59 -37.37
CA VAL A 91 -16.53 -33.18 -36.91
C VAL A 91 -15.24 -32.86 -36.15
N LEU A 92 -14.55 -33.86 -35.60
CA LEU A 92 -13.27 -33.69 -34.91
C LEU A 92 -12.08 -33.65 -35.88
N ASP A 93 -12.05 -34.54 -36.88
CA ASP A 93 -10.85 -34.82 -37.69
C ASP A 93 -10.61 -33.89 -38.91
N GLU A 94 -11.37 -32.79 -39.03
CA GLU A 94 -11.05 -31.73 -39.99
C GLU A 94 -9.73 -31.02 -39.63
N THR A 95 -8.62 -31.59 -40.10
CA THR A 95 -7.26 -31.00 -40.18
C THR A 95 -6.53 -31.50 -41.43
N LYS A 96 -6.96 -31.04 -42.61
CA LYS A 96 -6.19 -31.20 -43.87
C LYS A 96 -6.41 -29.99 -44.77
N ASP A 97 -5.35 -29.54 -45.43
CA ASP A 97 -5.24 -28.20 -46.00
C ASP A 97 -5.27 -28.19 -47.55
N ALA A 98 -5.43 -27.00 -48.13
CA ALA A 98 -5.34 -26.60 -49.53
C ALA A 98 -6.47 -27.05 -50.50
N PRO A 99 -6.73 -26.30 -51.60
CA PRO A 99 -6.45 -24.88 -51.86
C PRO A 99 -7.68 -24.09 -52.38
N ALA A 100 -7.53 -22.77 -52.51
CA ALA A 100 -8.59 -21.86 -52.97
C ALA A 100 -8.88 -21.92 -54.49
N ALA A 101 -10.15 -21.66 -54.84
CA ALA A 101 -10.60 -21.25 -56.17
C ALA A 101 -11.34 -19.89 -56.09
N GLN A 102 -11.43 -19.16 -57.20
CA GLN A 102 -11.63 -17.70 -57.19
C GLN A 102 -13.11 -17.24 -57.28
N PRO A 103 -13.47 -16.07 -56.73
CA PRO A 103 -14.82 -15.52 -56.79
C PRO A 103 -15.05 -14.56 -57.99
N ALA A 104 -15.59 -15.09 -59.10
CA ALA A 104 -16.17 -14.31 -60.22
C ALA A 104 -16.90 -15.25 -61.20
N THR A 105 -17.99 -14.91 -61.91
CA THR A 105 -19.02 -13.87 -61.73
C THR A 105 -20.25 -14.31 -62.55
N THR A 106 -21.42 -14.45 -61.94
CA THR A 106 -22.71 -14.52 -62.67
C THR A 106 -23.81 -13.83 -61.88
N LEU A 107 -24.63 -13.04 -62.59
CA LEU A 107 -25.62 -12.14 -62.01
C LEU A 107 -27.03 -12.74 -62.08
N THR A 108 -27.67 -12.97 -60.94
CA THR A 108 -29.14 -13.01 -60.82
C THR A 108 -29.55 -12.41 -59.49
N GLY A 109 -30.28 -11.29 -59.53
CA GLY A 109 -30.92 -10.70 -58.35
C GLY A 109 -32.22 -11.44 -57.97
N PRO A 110 -32.79 -11.16 -56.79
CA PRO A 110 -34.04 -11.78 -56.36
C PRO A 110 -35.24 -11.24 -57.16
N PRO A 111 -36.17 -12.10 -57.63
CA PRO A 111 -37.45 -11.65 -58.14
C PRO A 111 -38.39 -11.28 -56.98
N ALA A 112 -39.01 -10.11 -57.06
CA ALA A 112 -40.25 -9.85 -56.34
C ALA A 112 -41.42 -10.28 -57.24
N THR A 113 -42.37 -11.04 -56.69
CA THR A 113 -43.62 -11.41 -57.37
C THR A 113 -44.81 -11.23 -56.43
N GLY A 114 -45.85 -10.57 -56.91
CA GLY A 114 -47.12 -10.42 -56.18
C GLY A 114 -47.93 -11.73 -56.09
N PRO A 115 -49.04 -11.74 -55.34
CA PRO A 115 -49.76 -12.96 -55.00
C PRO A 115 -50.68 -13.47 -56.13
N ALA A 116 -50.62 -14.78 -56.40
CA ALA A 116 -51.63 -15.51 -57.16
C ALA A 116 -51.69 -17.01 -56.77
N SER A 117 -52.77 -17.39 -56.06
CA SER A 117 -53.53 -18.66 -56.09
C SER A 117 -52.85 -20.05 -56.23
N GLY A 118 -53.13 -20.96 -55.28
CA GLY A 118 -52.96 -22.42 -55.51
C GLY A 118 -53.17 -23.37 -54.31
N LEU A 119 -54.43 -23.75 -54.01
CA LEU A 119 -54.99 -25.02 -53.42
C LEU A 119 -54.12 -25.90 -52.47
N GLY A 120 -54.62 -26.51 -51.37
CA GLY A 120 -55.95 -26.62 -50.74
C GLY A 120 -55.82 -26.71 -49.19
N VAL A 121 -56.75 -27.17 -48.35
CA VAL A 121 -57.77 -28.25 -48.48
C VAL A 121 -59.15 -27.80 -47.88
N PRO A 122 -60.13 -28.65 -47.48
CA PRO A 122 -61.50 -28.59 -48.02
C PRO A 122 -62.53 -27.79 -47.20
N ALA A 123 -63.62 -27.40 -47.86
CA ALA A 123 -64.86 -26.91 -47.24
C ALA A 123 -66.10 -27.43 -47.99
N ALA A 124 -67.25 -27.55 -47.31
CA ALA A 124 -68.48 -28.12 -47.87
C ALA A 124 -69.23 -27.14 -48.79
N ALA A 125 -69.93 -27.68 -49.80
CA ALA A 125 -70.56 -26.88 -50.85
C ALA A 125 -71.98 -26.42 -50.49
N VAL A 126 -72.21 -25.11 -50.62
CA VAL A 126 -73.53 -24.50 -50.83
C VAL A 126 -73.37 -23.50 -51.97
N SER A 127 -74.26 -23.54 -52.96
CA SER A 127 -74.19 -22.64 -54.12
C SER A 127 -75.59 -22.17 -54.52
N SER A 128 -75.71 -20.87 -54.77
CA SER A 128 -76.89 -20.23 -55.32
C SER A 128 -76.51 -19.52 -56.63
N VAL A 129 -77.31 -19.74 -57.67
CA VAL A 129 -77.23 -19.02 -58.95
C VAL A 129 -78.65 -18.69 -59.39
N ALA A 130 -78.86 -17.46 -59.86
CA ALA A 130 -80.09 -17.03 -60.54
C ALA A 130 -79.75 -16.70 -62.00
N GLY A 131 -80.67 -16.97 -62.96
CA GLY A 131 -80.40 -16.64 -64.36
C GLY A 131 -81.34 -17.21 -65.42
N ALA A 132 -82.57 -16.68 -65.49
CA ALA A 132 -83.41 -16.49 -66.69
C ALA A 132 -83.78 -17.65 -67.66
N ALA A 133 -85.06 -17.63 -68.09
CA ALA A 133 -85.61 -18.03 -69.41
C ALA A 133 -85.48 -19.53 -69.86
N THR A 134 -86.44 -20.15 -70.55
CA THR A 134 -87.78 -19.76 -71.08
C THR A 134 -88.69 -21.03 -71.13
N PRO A 135 -90.02 -20.97 -71.40
CA PRO A 135 -90.96 -22.08 -71.16
C PRO A 135 -91.13 -23.07 -72.32
N THR A 136 -91.70 -24.27 -72.08
CA THR A 136 -92.66 -24.97 -72.99
C THR A 136 -93.29 -26.24 -72.35
N THR A 137 -94.62 -26.34 -72.44
CA THR A 137 -95.57 -27.48 -72.29
C THR A 137 -95.21 -28.78 -71.53
N LEU A 138 -96.10 -29.21 -70.64
CA LEU A 138 -96.97 -30.43 -70.73
C LEU A 138 -97.79 -30.53 -69.41
N ALA A 139 -99.11 -30.27 -69.41
CA ALA A 139 -100.19 -31.19 -69.77
C ALA A 139 -100.45 -32.31 -68.73
N GLY A 140 -101.35 -32.05 -67.78
CA GLY A 140 -101.81 -33.02 -66.77
C GLY A 140 -103.24 -32.74 -66.31
N ARG A 141 -104.24 -33.26 -67.02
CA ARG A 141 -105.66 -33.28 -66.58
C ARG A 141 -105.83 -34.32 -65.47
N PRO A 142 -106.79 -34.10 -64.55
CA PRO A 142 -108.10 -34.71 -64.82
C PRO A 142 -109.20 -33.67 -64.91
N ALA A 143 -109.90 -33.69 -66.04
CA ALA A 143 -111.27 -33.17 -66.08
C ALA A 143 -112.19 -34.27 -65.54
N ASN A 144 -113.12 -33.93 -64.66
CA ASN A 144 -114.33 -34.73 -64.47
C ASN A 144 -115.52 -33.79 -64.42
N VAL A 145 -116.51 -34.02 -65.29
CA VAL A 145 -117.64 -33.11 -65.53
C VAL A 145 -118.90 -33.96 -65.72
N PRO A 146 -119.93 -33.79 -64.88
CA PRO A 146 -121.27 -34.25 -65.20
C PRO A 146 -122.02 -33.12 -65.94
N THR A 147 -122.23 -33.26 -67.25
CA THR A 147 -123.13 -32.39 -68.04
C THR A 147 -124.10 -33.25 -68.85
N ALA A 148 -125.16 -33.65 -68.17
CA ALA A 148 -126.41 -34.20 -68.67
C ALA A 148 -127.42 -33.96 -67.53
N LEU A 149 -128.64 -33.46 -67.75
CA LEU A 149 -129.54 -33.71 -68.87
C LEU A 149 -130.13 -32.40 -69.44
N VAL A 150 -130.59 -32.43 -70.69
CA VAL A 150 -131.54 -31.44 -71.21
C VAL A 150 -132.95 -31.88 -70.84
N GLY A 151 -133.70 -31.00 -70.16
CA GLY A 151 -135.11 -31.19 -69.85
C GLY A 151 -135.78 -29.82 -69.68
N PRO A 152 -136.67 -29.40 -70.60
CA PRO A 152 -137.31 -28.09 -70.50
C PRO A 152 -138.55 -28.16 -69.62
N ASP A 153 -138.42 -27.81 -68.34
CA ASP A 153 -139.57 -27.40 -67.54
C ASP A 153 -139.29 -26.13 -66.75
N ARG A 154 -140.34 -25.34 -66.51
CA ARG A 154 -140.29 -23.94 -66.09
C ARG A 154 -140.81 -23.77 -64.67
N SER A 155 -140.44 -24.71 -63.80
CA SER A 155 -140.67 -24.64 -62.35
C SER A 155 -139.60 -23.79 -61.67
N SER A 156 -140.03 -22.85 -60.83
CA SER A 156 -139.16 -22.01 -60.00
C SER A 156 -138.08 -22.80 -59.26
N VAL A 157 -136.84 -22.30 -59.29
CA VAL A 157 -135.92 -22.51 -58.15
C VAL A 157 -136.64 -21.95 -56.93
N THR A 158 -136.98 -22.80 -55.96
CA THR A 158 -137.60 -22.31 -54.72
C THR A 158 -136.56 -21.52 -53.93
N ASP A 159 -136.98 -20.43 -53.30
CA ASP A 159 -136.07 -19.56 -52.54
C ASP A 159 -135.28 -20.35 -51.48
N GLU A 160 -135.86 -21.43 -50.94
CA GLU A 160 -135.23 -22.40 -50.06
C GLU A 160 -133.91 -22.98 -50.60
N GLN A 161 -133.83 -23.37 -51.88
CA GLN A 161 -132.60 -23.95 -52.46
C GLN A 161 -131.51 -22.89 -52.63
N MET A 162 -131.91 -21.68 -53.05
CA MET A 162 -131.03 -20.54 -53.16
C MET A 162 -130.52 -20.10 -51.77
N GLN A 163 -131.37 -20.13 -50.76
CA GLN A 163 -131.02 -19.81 -49.37
C GLN A 163 -130.13 -20.89 -48.73
N MET A 164 -130.30 -22.17 -49.08
CA MET A 164 -129.33 -23.23 -48.68
C MET A 164 -127.94 -23.00 -49.29
N LEU A 165 -127.84 -22.49 -50.51
CA LEU A 165 -126.56 -22.15 -51.15
C LEU A 165 -125.91 -20.91 -50.52
N TYR A 166 -126.70 -19.88 -50.16
CA TYR A 166 -126.19 -18.75 -49.39
C TYR A 166 -125.69 -19.18 -48.00
N ASN A 167 -126.48 -19.93 -47.23
CA ASN A 167 -126.05 -20.45 -45.94
C ASN A 167 -124.76 -21.30 -46.03
N GLN A 168 -124.60 -22.12 -47.08
CA GLN A 168 -123.36 -22.88 -47.30
C GLN A 168 -122.17 -22.00 -47.68
N MET A 169 -122.38 -20.85 -48.29
CA MET A 169 -121.32 -19.86 -48.55
C MET A 169 -120.94 -19.14 -47.26
N ASP A 170 -121.94 -18.70 -46.48
CA ASP A 170 -121.73 -18.09 -45.16
C ASP A 170 -120.98 -19.04 -44.22
N ASP A 171 -121.39 -20.31 -44.11
CA ASP A 171 -120.68 -21.36 -43.33
C ASP A 171 -119.22 -21.52 -43.77
N LYS A 172 -118.93 -21.36 -45.07
CA LYS A 172 -117.58 -21.49 -45.64
C LYS A 172 -116.72 -20.25 -45.40
N ASP A 173 -117.29 -19.05 -45.53
CA ASP A 173 -116.60 -17.81 -45.20
C ASP A 173 -116.34 -17.72 -43.68
N ASP A 174 -117.26 -18.22 -42.85
CA ASP A 174 -117.09 -18.29 -41.40
C ASP A 174 -116.00 -19.33 -41.00
N GLU A 175 -115.87 -20.44 -41.73
CA GLU A 175 -114.76 -21.39 -41.58
C GLU A 175 -113.42 -20.83 -42.10
N ILE A 176 -113.41 -20.13 -43.24
CA ILE A 176 -112.24 -19.40 -43.75
C ILE A 176 -111.80 -18.34 -42.73
N ASN A 177 -112.74 -17.65 -42.09
CA ASN A 177 -112.47 -16.66 -41.04
C ASN A 177 -111.86 -17.32 -39.79
N LYS A 178 -112.41 -18.45 -39.31
CA LYS A 178 -111.83 -19.24 -38.20
C LYS A 178 -110.42 -19.74 -38.52
N GLN A 179 -110.18 -20.20 -39.75
CA GLN A 179 -108.85 -20.62 -40.20
C GLN A 179 -107.89 -19.43 -40.33
N ALA A 180 -108.32 -18.29 -40.87
CA ALA A 180 -107.53 -17.07 -40.98
C ALA A 180 -107.13 -16.52 -39.60
N GLN A 181 -108.06 -16.48 -38.63
CA GLN A 181 -107.78 -16.13 -37.24
C GLN A 181 -106.79 -17.10 -36.57
N THR A 182 -106.89 -18.40 -36.88
CA THR A 182 -105.96 -19.41 -36.36
C THR A 182 -104.57 -19.27 -36.97
N ILE A 183 -104.47 -19.01 -38.27
CA ILE A 183 -103.21 -18.70 -38.96
C ILE A 183 -102.59 -17.39 -38.44
N ALA A 184 -103.40 -16.37 -38.16
CA ALA A 184 -102.92 -15.11 -37.56
C ALA A 184 -102.33 -15.34 -36.16
N ARG A 185 -103.01 -16.13 -35.31
CA ARG A 185 -102.51 -16.51 -33.97
C ARG A 185 -101.21 -17.31 -34.06
N LEU A 186 -101.12 -18.28 -34.97
CA LEU A 186 -99.89 -19.06 -35.18
C LEU A 186 -98.74 -18.20 -35.71
N ARG A 187 -99.01 -17.24 -36.60
CA ARG A 187 -98.00 -16.26 -37.06
C ARG A 187 -97.51 -15.36 -35.92
N GLN A 188 -98.40 -14.89 -35.05
CA GLN A 188 -98.01 -14.14 -33.86
C GLN A 188 -97.11 -14.98 -32.94
N GLN A 189 -97.46 -16.24 -32.68
CA GLN A 189 -96.64 -17.14 -31.85
C GLN A 189 -95.26 -17.44 -32.47
N LEU A 190 -95.15 -17.47 -33.80
CA LEU A 190 -93.86 -17.59 -34.49
C LEU A 190 -93.03 -16.29 -34.38
N GLU A 191 -93.63 -15.12 -34.57
CA GLU A 191 -92.95 -13.82 -34.40
C GLU A 191 -92.45 -13.63 -32.95
N GLU A 192 -93.27 -14.01 -31.95
CA GLU A 192 -92.90 -14.03 -30.53
C GLU A 192 -91.72 -14.98 -30.25
N GLN A 193 -91.71 -16.17 -30.86
CA GLN A 193 -90.57 -17.10 -30.76
C GLN A 193 -89.32 -16.58 -31.46
N ASP A 194 -89.44 -15.97 -32.64
CA ASP A 194 -88.31 -15.39 -33.35
C ASP A 194 -87.73 -14.17 -32.62
N GLU A 195 -88.53 -13.37 -31.90
CA GLU A 195 -88.03 -12.29 -31.04
C GLU A 195 -87.33 -12.83 -29.79
N ILE A 196 -87.84 -13.90 -29.17
CA ILE A 196 -87.14 -14.61 -28.08
C ILE A 196 -85.79 -15.16 -28.58
N ILE A 197 -85.74 -15.75 -29.78
CA ILE A 197 -84.50 -16.23 -30.41
C ILE A 197 -83.55 -15.06 -30.75
N ARG A 198 -84.07 -13.91 -31.18
CA ARG A 198 -83.29 -12.66 -31.35
C ARG A 198 -82.66 -12.20 -30.04
N SER A 199 -83.42 -12.13 -28.95
CA SER A 199 -82.89 -11.78 -27.62
C SER A 199 -81.81 -12.76 -27.20
N ILE A 200 -82.09 -14.07 -27.16
CA ILE A 200 -81.13 -15.09 -26.71
C ILE A 200 -79.81 -15.03 -27.52
N ARG A 201 -79.86 -14.76 -28.83
CA ARG A 201 -78.65 -14.56 -29.64
C ARG A 201 -77.89 -13.29 -29.24
N LYS A 202 -78.59 -12.16 -29.11
CA LYS A 202 -78.00 -10.89 -28.67
C LYS A 202 -77.38 -10.99 -27.27
N ASP A 203 -78.06 -11.65 -26.34
CA ASP A 203 -77.63 -11.84 -24.96
C ASP A 203 -76.39 -12.74 -24.90
N ARG A 204 -76.38 -13.84 -25.66
CA ARG A 204 -75.19 -14.70 -25.85
C ARG A 204 -74.02 -13.93 -26.47
N ASP A 205 -74.27 -13.13 -27.50
CA ASP A 205 -73.21 -12.41 -28.21
C ASP A 205 -72.64 -11.27 -27.35
N THR A 206 -73.46 -10.69 -26.46
CA THR A 206 -73.02 -9.76 -25.41
C THR A 206 -72.16 -10.47 -24.38
N GLN A 207 -72.59 -11.64 -23.87
CA GLN A 207 -71.79 -12.46 -22.94
C GLN A 207 -70.45 -12.91 -23.56
N LEU A 208 -70.40 -13.23 -24.86
CA LEU A 208 -69.16 -13.54 -25.55
C LEU A 208 -68.23 -12.33 -25.67
N ALA A 209 -68.78 -11.12 -25.86
CA ALA A 209 -68.00 -9.88 -25.82
C ALA A 209 -67.45 -9.60 -24.41
N GLU A 210 -68.25 -9.77 -23.36
CA GLU A 210 -67.83 -9.63 -21.96
C GLU A 210 -66.72 -10.63 -21.59
N ILE A 211 -66.87 -11.91 -21.95
CA ILE A 211 -65.84 -12.94 -21.76
C ILE A 211 -64.54 -12.56 -22.48
N THR A 212 -64.64 -12.01 -23.71
CA THR A 212 -63.47 -11.59 -24.49
C THR A 212 -62.78 -10.37 -23.84
N ALA A 213 -63.55 -9.41 -23.32
CA ALA A 213 -63.03 -8.25 -22.59
C ALA A 213 -62.31 -8.68 -21.30
N ILE A 214 -62.92 -9.52 -20.48
CA ILE A 214 -62.33 -10.05 -19.24
C ILE A 214 -61.05 -10.86 -19.53
N GLN A 215 -61.00 -11.60 -20.65
CA GLN A 215 -59.77 -12.29 -21.07
C GLN A 215 -58.65 -11.32 -21.49
N ALA A 216 -59.00 -10.20 -22.13
CA ALA A 216 -58.03 -9.16 -22.48
C ALA A 216 -57.50 -8.41 -21.24
N GLU A 217 -58.39 -8.03 -20.31
CA GLU A 217 -58.03 -7.42 -19.02
C GLU A 217 -57.16 -8.35 -18.17
N TYR A 218 -57.51 -9.63 -18.09
CA TYR A 218 -56.68 -10.65 -17.41
C TYR A 218 -55.30 -10.78 -18.04
N GLN A 219 -55.20 -10.74 -19.37
CA GLN A 219 -53.90 -10.83 -20.04
C GLN A 219 -53.08 -9.54 -19.88
N SER A 220 -53.70 -8.36 -19.86
CA SER A 220 -53.03 -7.08 -19.51
C SER A 220 -52.46 -7.14 -18.09
N SER A 221 -53.30 -7.42 -17.10
CA SER A 221 -52.88 -7.48 -15.69
C SER A 221 -51.80 -8.54 -15.45
N LYS A 222 -51.85 -9.67 -16.16
CA LYS A 222 -50.82 -10.71 -16.15
C LYS A 222 -49.49 -10.26 -16.77
N ASP A 223 -49.51 -9.33 -17.72
CA ASP A 223 -48.29 -8.76 -18.31
C ASP A 223 -47.74 -7.61 -17.45
N GLU A 224 -48.60 -6.76 -16.88
CA GLU A 224 -48.25 -5.77 -15.83
C GLU A 224 -47.54 -6.45 -14.64
N VAL A 225 -48.03 -7.61 -14.19
CA VAL A 225 -47.39 -8.40 -13.12
C VAL A 225 -45.99 -8.91 -13.53
N LYS A 226 -45.73 -9.20 -14.80
CA LYS A 226 -44.37 -9.55 -15.27
C LYS A 226 -43.45 -8.34 -15.23
N GLU A 227 -43.92 -7.17 -15.66
CA GLU A 227 -43.14 -5.93 -15.62
C GLU A 227 -42.78 -5.56 -14.17
N VAL A 228 -43.72 -5.70 -13.23
CA VAL A 228 -43.45 -5.52 -11.79
C VAL A 228 -42.44 -6.55 -11.27
N LEU A 229 -42.52 -7.82 -11.67
CA LEU A 229 -41.54 -8.84 -11.27
C LEU A 229 -40.14 -8.55 -11.84
N GLN A 230 -40.04 -8.15 -13.10
CA GLN A 230 -38.76 -7.76 -13.72
C GLN A 230 -38.18 -6.52 -13.02
N ALA A 231 -38.99 -5.50 -12.74
CA ALA A 231 -38.54 -4.31 -12.02
C ALA A 231 -38.07 -4.62 -10.59
N LEU A 232 -38.64 -5.63 -9.92
CA LEU A 232 -38.17 -6.13 -8.63
C LEU A 232 -36.85 -6.92 -8.74
N GLU A 233 -36.64 -7.69 -9.82
CA GLU A 233 -35.39 -8.39 -10.09
C GLU A 233 -34.25 -7.40 -10.41
N GLU A 234 -34.50 -6.41 -11.27
CA GLU A 234 -33.57 -5.31 -11.55
C GLU A 234 -33.23 -4.50 -10.28
N LEU A 235 -34.21 -4.25 -9.41
CA LEU A 235 -34.00 -3.56 -8.13
C LEU A 235 -33.20 -4.42 -7.14
N ALA A 236 -33.41 -5.74 -7.10
CA ALA A 236 -32.62 -6.65 -6.29
C ALA A 236 -31.14 -6.66 -6.75
N MET A 237 -30.89 -6.76 -8.06
CA MET A 237 -29.55 -6.64 -8.63
C MET A 237 -28.90 -5.27 -8.31
N ASN A 238 -29.68 -4.18 -8.27
CA ASN A 238 -29.18 -2.87 -7.88
C ASN A 238 -28.76 -2.80 -6.40
N TYR A 239 -29.51 -3.48 -5.51
CA TYR A 239 -29.14 -3.58 -4.10
C TYR A 239 -27.91 -4.46 -3.87
N ASP A 240 -27.78 -5.59 -4.57
CA ASP A 240 -26.59 -6.46 -4.49
C ASP A 240 -25.34 -5.74 -5.01
N GLN A 241 -25.44 -4.99 -6.12
CA GLN A 241 -24.34 -4.14 -6.59
C GLN A 241 -23.96 -3.09 -5.53
N LYS A 242 -24.94 -2.41 -4.93
CA LYS A 242 -24.68 -1.39 -3.90
C LYS A 242 -24.10 -1.97 -2.61
N ALA A 243 -24.46 -3.20 -2.25
CA ALA A 243 -23.82 -3.92 -1.13
C ALA A 243 -22.33 -4.17 -1.43
N GLN A 244 -22.00 -4.63 -2.64
CA GLN A 244 -20.61 -4.82 -3.07
C GLN A 244 -19.83 -3.50 -3.14
N GLU A 245 -20.46 -2.41 -3.59
CA GLU A 245 -19.85 -1.06 -3.57
C GLU A 245 -19.60 -0.57 -2.13
N ILE A 246 -20.51 -0.83 -1.20
CA ILE A 246 -20.35 -0.50 0.23
C ILE A 246 -19.22 -1.32 0.87
N ASP A 247 -19.15 -2.63 0.60
CA ASP A 247 -18.05 -3.50 1.08
C ASP A 247 -16.69 -3.05 0.53
N GLN A 248 -16.64 -2.67 -0.75
CA GLN A 248 -15.43 -2.15 -1.38
C GLN A 248 -15.01 -0.80 -0.78
N LYS A 249 -15.95 0.11 -0.55
CA LYS A 249 -15.68 1.40 0.12
C LYS A 249 -15.31 1.23 1.59
N THR A 250 -15.81 0.20 2.26
CA THR A 250 -15.42 -0.13 3.64
C THR A 250 -13.96 -0.58 3.70
N LYS A 251 -13.52 -1.46 2.79
CA LYS A 251 -12.11 -1.88 2.67
C LYS A 251 -11.18 -0.69 2.37
N GLU A 252 -11.56 0.19 1.45
CA GLU A 252 -10.80 1.42 1.15
C GLU A 252 -10.66 2.34 2.38
N LEU A 253 -11.69 2.42 3.23
CA LEU A 253 -11.64 3.15 4.50
C LEU A 253 -10.76 2.45 5.56
N GLU A 254 -10.76 1.13 5.61
CA GLU A 254 -9.88 0.35 6.50
C GLU A 254 -8.41 0.50 6.10
N GLU A 255 -8.08 0.40 4.81
CA GLU A 255 -6.73 0.64 4.27
C GLU A 255 -6.25 2.08 4.58
N ALA A 256 -7.11 3.08 4.34
CA ALA A 256 -6.80 4.47 4.66
C ALA A 256 -6.62 4.70 6.18
N GLN A 257 -7.42 4.04 7.02
CA GLN A 257 -7.30 4.10 8.47
C GLN A 257 -6.02 3.43 8.98
N GLU A 258 -5.62 2.29 8.41
CA GLU A 258 -4.34 1.66 8.76
C GLU A 258 -3.16 2.54 8.35
N SER A 259 -3.16 3.10 7.13
CA SER A 259 -2.15 4.04 6.65
C SER A 259 -2.05 5.28 7.55
N LEU A 260 -3.17 5.85 7.98
CA LEU A 260 -3.20 6.97 8.94
C LEU A 260 -2.65 6.55 10.31
N SER A 261 -2.91 5.32 10.75
CA SER A 261 -2.36 4.78 12.00
C SER A 261 -0.83 4.59 11.90
N GLN A 262 -0.33 4.14 10.75
CA GLN A 262 1.11 3.97 10.49
C GLN A 262 1.81 5.33 10.47
N GLN A 263 1.23 6.33 9.77
CA GLN A 263 1.74 7.70 9.75
C GLN A 263 1.73 8.33 11.15
N THR A 264 0.72 8.04 11.98
CA THR A 264 0.66 8.48 13.38
C THR A 264 1.78 7.86 14.23
N ARG A 265 2.10 6.57 14.04
CA ARG A 265 3.23 5.90 14.71
C ARG A 265 4.57 6.49 14.25
N LEU A 266 4.74 6.77 12.95
CA LEU A 266 5.94 7.42 12.41
C LEU A 266 6.13 8.83 12.97
N MET A 267 5.07 9.64 13.04
CA MET A 267 5.12 10.96 13.69
C MET A 267 5.56 10.85 15.15
N HIS A 268 4.96 9.95 15.93
CA HIS A 268 5.32 9.80 17.34
C HIS A 268 6.78 9.34 17.55
N ASN A 269 7.30 8.47 16.67
CA ASN A 269 8.71 8.10 16.67
C ASN A 269 9.61 9.31 16.36
N LYS A 270 9.24 10.16 15.39
CA LYS A 270 9.99 11.37 15.04
C LYS A 270 9.93 12.46 16.11
N ASP A 271 8.80 12.62 16.80
CA ASP A 271 8.72 13.47 18.00
C ASP A 271 9.64 12.96 19.12
N GLY A 272 9.76 11.63 19.26
CA GLY A 272 10.71 10.97 20.16
C GLY A 272 12.17 11.25 19.79
N GLU A 273 12.55 11.05 18.52
CA GLU A 273 13.89 11.37 18.00
C GLU A 273 14.23 12.86 18.19
N LEU A 274 13.31 13.77 17.87
CA LEU A 274 13.48 15.21 18.05
C LEU A 274 13.62 15.62 19.52
N THR A 275 12.91 14.94 20.43
CA THR A 275 13.04 15.16 21.87
C THR A 275 14.40 14.67 22.37
N GLN A 276 14.84 13.47 21.98
CA GLN A 276 16.18 12.97 22.31
C GLN A 276 17.29 13.85 21.74
N LEU A 277 17.15 14.37 20.51
CA LEU A 277 18.09 15.32 19.93
C LEU A 277 18.14 16.64 20.71
N ARG A 278 16.99 17.16 21.14
CA ARG A 278 16.89 18.36 21.98
C ARG A 278 17.56 18.15 23.34
N ASP A 279 17.31 17.02 23.99
CA ASP A 279 17.90 16.69 25.30
C ASP A 279 19.42 16.45 25.18
N ASN A 280 19.87 15.78 24.12
CA ASN A 280 21.30 15.61 23.82
C ASN A 280 21.99 16.95 23.55
N PHE A 281 21.38 17.85 22.79
CA PHE A 281 21.91 19.20 22.56
C PHE A 281 21.93 20.04 23.84
N SER A 282 20.88 19.96 24.66
CA SER A 282 20.80 20.62 25.98
C SER A 282 21.91 20.12 26.92
N ASN A 283 22.12 18.81 26.97
CA ASN A 283 23.19 18.17 27.74
C ASN A 283 24.58 18.52 27.21
N GLN A 284 24.78 18.62 25.90
CA GLN A 284 26.03 19.14 25.32
C GLN A 284 26.25 20.60 25.69
N LYS A 285 25.24 21.48 25.52
CA LYS A 285 25.33 22.90 25.92
C LYS A 285 25.69 23.02 27.41
N LYS A 286 25.05 22.25 28.29
CA LYS A 286 25.37 22.22 29.72
C LYS A 286 26.82 21.82 29.98
N LYS A 287 27.29 20.72 29.38
CA LYS A 287 28.70 20.27 29.49
C LYS A 287 29.70 21.32 28.98
N TYR A 288 29.41 21.99 27.87
CA TYR A 288 30.26 23.07 27.36
C TYR A 288 30.25 24.31 28.25
N SER A 289 29.09 24.71 28.80
CA SER A 289 29.01 25.79 29.80
C SER A 289 29.74 25.44 31.10
N GLU A 290 29.67 24.20 31.58
CA GLU A 290 30.39 23.73 32.78
C GLU A 290 31.90 23.69 32.53
N MET A 291 32.34 23.12 31.40
CA MET A 291 33.75 23.08 31.00
C MET A 291 34.33 24.49 30.80
N MET A 292 33.57 25.39 30.18
CA MET A 292 33.96 26.79 30.01
C MET A 292 34.00 27.51 31.35
N GLY A 293 32.98 27.35 32.21
CA GLY A 293 32.93 27.96 33.54
C GLY A 293 34.10 27.55 34.42
N ASN A 294 34.51 26.27 34.37
CA ASN A 294 35.72 25.78 35.05
C ASN A 294 36.98 26.45 34.48
N LEU A 295 37.17 26.46 33.14
CA LEU A 295 38.32 27.13 32.52
C LEU A 295 38.38 28.64 32.83
N LEU A 296 37.24 29.33 32.84
CA LEU A 296 37.14 30.74 33.20
C LEU A 296 37.51 30.96 34.68
N LYS A 297 37.13 30.04 35.57
CA LYS A 297 37.54 30.06 36.97
C LYS A 297 39.05 29.82 37.12
N ASP A 298 39.60 28.78 36.50
CA ASP A 298 41.02 28.45 36.58
C ASP A 298 41.90 29.61 36.08
N LEU A 299 41.49 30.29 35.00
CA LEU A 299 42.14 31.51 34.51
C LEU A 299 42.04 32.68 35.50
N THR A 300 40.94 32.80 36.24
CA THR A 300 40.77 33.84 37.27
C THR A 300 41.67 33.57 38.48
N ASP A 301 41.71 32.33 38.96
CA ASP A 301 42.49 31.94 40.13
C ASP A 301 44.01 32.02 39.83
N VAL A 302 44.45 31.70 38.61
CA VAL A 302 45.82 32.00 38.13
C VAL A 302 46.09 33.51 38.08
N GLY A 303 45.12 34.33 37.67
CA GLY A 303 45.23 35.79 37.66
C GLY A 303 45.49 36.37 39.06
N GLU A 304 44.78 35.87 40.07
CA GLU A 304 44.98 36.27 41.48
C GLU A 304 46.36 35.89 42.01
N CYS A 305 46.90 34.73 41.64
CA CYS A 305 48.28 34.35 41.97
C CYS A 305 49.34 35.22 41.27
N MET A 306 49.02 35.87 40.15
CA MET A 306 49.99 36.66 39.37
C MET A 306 50.12 38.12 39.82
N SER A 307 49.04 38.76 40.28
CA SER A 307 49.12 40.13 40.82
C SER A 307 47.93 40.48 41.71
N VAL A 308 48.24 41.02 42.90
CA VAL A 308 47.24 41.52 43.86
C VAL A 308 46.47 42.75 43.32
N GLN A 309 46.97 43.42 42.26
CA GLN A 309 46.25 44.48 41.55
C GLN A 309 45.36 43.98 40.37
N LEU A 310 45.24 42.67 40.14
CA LEU A 310 44.29 42.11 39.17
C LEU A 310 42.89 41.93 39.81
N THR A 311 42.11 43.00 39.81
CA THR A 311 40.69 43.01 40.22
C THR A 311 39.90 41.85 39.61
N LYS A 312 39.35 40.96 40.46
CA LYS A 312 38.58 39.78 40.05
C LYS A 312 37.36 40.19 39.19
N PRO A 313 37.18 39.65 37.98
CA PRO A 313 35.96 39.86 37.20
C PRO A 313 34.75 39.20 37.88
N SER A 314 33.65 39.95 37.99
CA SER A 314 32.40 39.47 38.60
C SER A 314 31.50 38.87 37.52
N PHE A 315 31.44 37.55 37.44
CA PHE A 315 30.57 36.83 36.50
C PHE A 315 29.11 36.76 37.00
N GLY A 316 28.16 36.80 36.06
CA GLY A 316 26.72 36.88 36.30
C GLY A 316 25.95 35.73 35.64
N THR A 317 24.76 35.42 36.12
CA THR A 317 24.07 34.15 35.79
C THR A 317 23.73 33.93 34.31
N THR A 318 24.64 33.26 33.60
CA THR A 318 24.46 32.38 32.41
C THR A 318 23.88 32.96 31.11
N GLU A 319 23.06 34.02 31.14
CA GLU A 319 22.33 34.49 29.95
C GLU A 319 23.13 35.44 29.04
N ARG A 320 24.32 35.89 29.47
CA ARG A 320 25.13 36.94 28.80
C ARG A 320 26.58 36.53 28.53
N LEU A 321 26.80 35.26 28.19
CA LEU A 321 28.13 34.68 27.95
C LEU A 321 29.04 35.52 27.01
N ASP A 322 28.50 36.15 25.96
CA ASP A 322 29.30 36.98 25.02
C ASP A 322 29.88 38.26 25.66
N GLU A 323 29.18 38.83 26.65
CA GLU A 323 29.69 39.95 27.44
C GLU A 323 30.79 39.45 28.40
N GLU A 324 30.59 38.31 29.04
CA GLU A 324 31.56 37.66 29.92
C GLU A 324 32.84 37.24 29.18
N PHE A 325 32.73 36.69 27.97
CA PHE A 325 33.86 36.43 27.07
C PHE A 325 34.62 37.70 26.67
N THR A 326 33.96 38.85 26.66
CA THR A 326 34.59 40.13 26.32
C THR A 326 35.35 40.70 27.52
N VAL A 327 34.75 40.63 28.71
CA VAL A 327 35.44 40.93 29.99
C VAL A 327 36.65 40.00 30.19
N MET A 328 36.49 38.69 29.97
CA MET A 328 37.59 37.73 30.14
C MET A 328 38.70 37.93 29.10
N ARG A 329 38.39 38.25 27.83
CA ARG A 329 39.43 38.58 26.84
C ARG A 329 40.29 39.77 27.28
N LEU A 330 39.68 40.80 27.88
CA LEU A 330 40.40 41.95 28.44
C LEU A 330 41.23 41.56 29.67
N TYR A 331 40.67 40.78 30.60
CA TYR A 331 41.37 40.28 31.78
C TYR A 331 42.59 39.41 31.40
N LEU A 332 42.40 38.45 30.49
CA LEU A 332 43.45 37.58 29.97
C LEU A 332 44.54 38.36 29.20
N SER A 333 44.15 39.41 28.46
CA SER A 333 45.12 40.30 27.82
C SER A 333 45.94 41.10 28.84
N LYS A 334 45.34 41.52 29.96
CA LYS A 334 46.04 42.19 31.07
C LYS A 334 46.96 41.22 31.82
N MET A 335 46.50 40.00 32.13
CA MET A 335 47.35 38.93 32.66
C MET A 335 48.55 38.66 31.75
N LYS A 336 48.35 38.61 30.42
CA LYS A 336 49.42 38.40 29.43
C LYS A 336 50.46 39.53 29.42
N THR A 337 50.09 40.77 29.72
CA THR A 337 51.05 41.87 29.91
C THR A 337 51.79 41.77 31.25
N GLU A 338 51.11 41.44 32.34
CA GLU A 338 51.76 41.22 33.66
C GLU A 338 52.71 40.02 33.62
N ALA A 339 52.33 38.94 32.93
CA ALA A 339 53.17 37.76 32.71
C ALA A 339 54.51 38.12 32.06
N LYS A 340 54.48 38.98 31.02
CA LYS A 340 55.69 39.47 30.35
C LYS A 340 56.51 40.41 31.24
N SER A 341 55.85 41.27 32.02
CA SER A 341 56.50 42.15 33.00
C SER A 341 57.27 41.35 34.05
N LEU A 342 56.60 40.36 34.67
CA LEU A 342 57.21 39.44 35.63
C LEU A 342 58.31 38.58 35.00
N GLN A 343 58.10 38.03 33.79
CA GLN A 343 59.12 37.28 33.06
C GLN A 343 60.38 38.13 32.81
N SER A 344 60.22 39.39 32.40
CA SER A 344 61.34 40.32 32.20
C SER A 344 62.08 40.61 33.51
N ARG A 345 61.35 40.79 34.62
CA ARG A 345 61.97 41.07 35.94
C ARG A 345 62.62 39.84 36.57
N VAL A 346 62.06 38.64 36.39
CA VAL A 346 62.71 37.38 36.78
C VAL A 346 64.01 37.20 36.00
N ARG A 347 63.98 37.41 34.68
CA ARG A 347 65.18 37.33 33.83
C ARG A 347 66.26 38.33 34.27
N GLN A 348 65.90 39.58 34.55
CA GLN A 348 66.83 40.57 35.08
C GLN A 348 67.45 40.11 36.41
N LEU A 349 66.63 39.63 37.35
CA LEU A 349 67.11 39.09 38.64
C LEU A 349 68.01 37.86 38.47
N GLU A 350 67.82 37.04 37.44
CA GLU A 350 68.74 35.93 37.12
C GLU A 350 70.05 36.41 36.52
N GLU A 351 70.03 37.41 35.64
CA GLU A 351 71.23 38.04 35.07
C GLU A 351 72.03 38.76 36.17
N GLU A 352 71.37 39.44 37.12
CA GLU A 352 71.97 40.01 38.34
C GLU A 352 72.52 38.92 39.28
N ARG A 353 71.77 37.83 39.50
CA ARG A 353 72.23 36.68 40.32
C ARG A 353 73.50 36.04 39.73
N VAL A 354 73.58 35.90 38.41
CA VAL A 354 74.77 35.37 37.74
C VAL A 354 75.96 36.31 37.91
N GLN A 355 75.76 37.62 37.80
CA GLN A 355 76.82 38.61 38.08
C GLN A 355 77.32 38.54 39.52
N HIS A 356 76.42 38.45 40.51
CA HIS A 356 76.79 38.28 41.92
C HIS A 356 77.55 36.97 42.18
N VAL A 357 77.15 35.85 41.56
CA VAL A 357 77.87 34.57 41.68
C VAL A 357 79.25 34.62 41.01
N GLN A 358 79.41 35.34 39.90
CA GLN A 358 80.73 35.57 39.30
C GLN A 358 81.63 36.45 40.18
N LEU A 359 81.06 37.49 40.81
CA LEU A 359 81.79 38.37 41.74
C LEU A 359 82.25 37.60 42.99
N MET A 360 81.38 36.77 43.56
CA MET A 360 81.72 35.86 44.67
C MET A 360 82.87 34.93 44.30
N ARG A 361 82.84 34.29 43.13
CA ARG A 361 83.94 33.40 42.67
C ARG A 361 85.27 34.12 42.54
N LYS A 362 85.29 35.34 41.99
CA LYS A 362 86.51 36.17 41.93
C LYS A 362 87.06 36.45 43.32
N SER A 363 86.20 36.87 44.25
CA SER A 363 86.59 37.12 45.65
C SER A 363 87.08 35.85 46.36
N GLU A 364 86.47 34.68 46.08
CA GLU A 364 86.94 33.39 46.59
C GLU A 364 88.33 33.01 46.04
N ASP A 365 88.60 33.28 44.76
CA ASP A 365 89.88 32.97 44.10
C ASP A 365 90.99 33.93 44.54
N GLU A 366 90.72 35.23 44.64
CA GLU A 366 91.60 36.21 45.30
C GLU A 366 91.91 35.80 46.75
N SER A 367 90.88 35.34 47.49
CA SER A 367 91.06 34.79 48.83
C SER A 367 91.83 33.46 48.87
N LYS A 368 91.92 32.70 47.77
CA LYS A 368 92.77 31.50 47.69
C LYS A 368 94.22 31.90 47.44
N ASP A 369 94.49 32.82 46.51
CA ASP A 369 95.84 33.35 46.25
C ASP A 369 96.46 33.91 47.53
N LEU A 370 95.77 34.82 48.21
CA LEU A 370 96.22 35.42 49.48
C LEU A 370 96.52 34.37 50.55
N ARG A 371 95.73 33.28 50.65
CA ARG A 371 96.00 32.17 51.58
C ARG A 371 97.24 31.36 51.18
N THR A 372 97.43 31.05 49.89
CA THR A 372 98.66 30.37 49.44
C THR A 372 99.91 31.23 49.65
N ARG A 373 99.78 32.56 49.48
CA ARG A 373 100.86 33.53 49.70
C ARG A 373 101.20 33.71 51.17
N LEU A 374 100.20 33.69 52.07
CA LEU A 374 100.43 33.60 53.52
C LEU A 374 101.16 32.30 53.86
N HIS A 375 100.69 31.15 53.37
CA HIS A 375 101.32 29.86 53.66
C HIS A 375 102.77 29.77 53.18
N ALA A 376 103.08 30.33 52.00
CA ALA A 376 104.46 30.46 51.52
C ALA A 376 105.34 31.33 52.43
N LEU A 377 104.78 32.35 53.09
CA LEU A 377 105.48 33.16 54.10
C LEU A 377 105.61 32.44 55.45
N GLU A 378 104.60 31.68 55.88
CA GLU A 378 104.65 30.82 57.07
C GLU A 378 105.76 29.77 56.96
N VAL A 379 105.82 29.03 55.84
CA VAL A 379 106.89 28.05 55.58
C VAL A 379 108.25 28.74 55.51
N LYS A 380 108.34 29.92 54.88
CA LYS A 380 109.59 30.68 54.84
C LYS A 380 110.05 31.13 56.23
N LEU A 381 109.12 31.56 57.10
CA LEU A 381 109.40 31.88 58.50
C LEU A 381 109.87 30.62 59.25
N GLY A 382 109.19 29.48 59.10
CA GLY A 382 109.62 28.18 59.63
C GLY A 382 111.07 27.88 59.27
N THR A 383 111.42 27.86 57.98
CA THR A 383 112.81 27.60 57.51
C THR A 383 113.84 28.69 57.87
N LEU A 384 113.43 29.79 58.49
CA LEU A 384 114.30 30.79 59.09
C LEU A 384 114.44 30.57 60.61
N THR A 385 113.36 30.22 61.30
CA THR A 385 113.38 29.73 62.69
C THR A 385 114.23 28.47 62.79
N ASP A 386 114.02 27.48 61.93
CA ASP A 386 114.83 26.25 61.87
C ASP A 386 116.33 26.57 61.76
N LYS A 387 116.71 27.60 60.98
CA LYS A 387 118.10 28.05 60.82
C LYS A 387 118.64 28.80 62.03
N ILE A 388 117.78 29.52 62.75
CA ILE A 388 118.14 30.16 64.02
C ILE A 388 118.37 29.08 65.07
N ASP A 389 117.45 28.12 65.21
CA ASP A 389 117.58 26.97 66.10
C ASP A 389 118.80 26.10 65.74
N ASP A 390 119.07 25.87 64.45
CA ASP A 390 120.30 25.20 63.97
C ASP A 390 121.58 25.97 64.35
N SER A 391 121.50 27.29 64.46
CA SER A 391 122.63 28.15 64.81
C SER A 391 122.82 28.24 66.32
N ASP A 392 121.75 28.30 67.11
CA ASP A 392 121.77 28.22 68.57
C ASP A 392 122.05 26.79 69.05
N ALA A 393 121.71 25.75 68.27
CA ALA A 393 122.11 24.36 68.49
C ALA A 393 123.60 24.16 68.17
N ARG A 394 124.12 24.73 67.07
CA ARG A 394 125.57 24.74 66.80
C ARG A 394 126.35 25.54 67.85
N LYS A 395 125.80 26.64 68.34
CA LYS A 395 126.35 27.43 69.45
C LYS A 395 126.28 26.68 70.79
N ARG A 396 125.20 25.94 71.07
CA ARG A 396 125.14 24.98 72.20
C ARG A 396 126.17 23.88 72.03
N GLN A 397 126.33 23.30 70.84
CA GLN A 397 127.33 22.27 70.58
C GLN A 397 128.76 22.82 70.72
N LEU A 398 129.02 24.05 70.28
CA LEU A 398 130.30 24.74 70.53
C LEU A 398 130.51 25.00 72.02
N GLN A 399 129.48 25.46 72.74
CA GLN A 399 129.49 25.60 74.20
C GLN A 399 129.73 24.24 74.89
N GLU A 400 129.11 23.17 74.42
CA GLU A 400 129.33 21.80 74.87
C GLU A 400 130.72 21.27 74.49
N THR A 401 131.36 21.73 73.41
CA THR A 401 132.78 21.40 73.17
C THR A 401 133.71 22.19 74.10
N VAL A 402 133.40 23.44 74.42
CA VAL A 402 134.12 24.22 75.44
C VAL A 402 133.94 23.56 76.81
N ASP A 403 132.71 23.21 77.17
CA ASP A 403 132.38 22.58 78.45
C ASP A 403 132.79 21.11 78.49
N SER A 404 132.91 20.41 77.36
CA SER A 404 133.54 19.08 77.28
C SER A 404 135.05 19.16 77.36
N LEU A 405 135.71 20.21 76.86
CA LEU A 405 137.14 20.42 77.09
C LEU A 405 137.39 20.79 78.57
N ASN A 406 136.54 21.63 79.17
CA ASN A 406 136.53 21.88 80.61
C ASN A 406 136.23 20.61 81.41
N ALA A 407 135.30 19.76 80.94
CA ALA A 407 134.92 18.50 81.59
C ALA A 407 135.84 17.33 81.26
N GLU A 408 136.71 17.43 80.26
CA GLU A 408 137.86 16.54 80.04
C GLU A 408 139.01 16.97 80.94
N VAL A 409 139.23 18.28 81.11
CA VAL A 409 140.04 18.86 82.19
C VAL A 409 139.49 18.54 83.60
N ALA A 410 138.22 18.13 83.72
CA ALA A 410 137.63 17.58 84.95
C ALA A 410 137.63 16.04 84.99
N LYS A 411 137.46 15.33 83.87
CA LYS A 411 137.53 13.86 83.80
C LYS A 411 138.96 13.35 83.91
N LEU A 412 139.97 14.06 83.44
CA LEU A 412 141.37 13.79 83.79
C LEU A 412 141.65 14.01 85.30
N ARG A 413 140.68 14.53 86.07
CA ARG A 413 140.70 14.63 87.54
C ARG A 413 139.66 13.74 88.26
N ALA A 414 138.80 13.02 87.53
CA ALA A 414 137.67 12.26 88.10
C ALA A 414 137.48 10.86 87.50
N ASN A 415 137.91 10.63 86.26
CA ASN A 415 137.86 9.37 85.52
C ASN A 415 139.02 8.42 85.87
N GLU A 416 139.64 8.62 87.04
CA GLU A 416 140.28 7.54 87.81
C GLU A 416 139.22 6.75 88.60
N GLN A 417 138.04 7.33 88.86
CA GLN A 417 137.00 6.77 89.75
C GLN A 417 135.73 6.34 88.99
N LEU A 418 135.65 5.02 88.74
CA LEU A 418 134.44 4.18 88.60
C LEU A 418 133.37 4.50 87.50
N LEU A 419 133.41 3.71 86.42
CA LEU A 419 132.23 3.22 85.67
C LEU A 419 131.64 1.98 86.42
N SER A 420 130.39 1.48 86.27
CA SER A 420 129.10 1.87 85.61
C SER A 420 127.97 0.96 86.23
N GLY A 421 126.68 0.87 85.83
CA GLY A 421 125.92 1.31 84.65
C GLY A 421 124.41 0.93 84.68
N THR A 422 123.84 0.56 83.52
CA THR A 422 122.42 0.28 83.13
C THR A 422 122.01 -1.23 83.17
N GLY A 423 120.80 -1.76 82.87
CA GLY A 423 119.43 -1.25 82.54
C GLY A 423 118.58 -2.20 81.61
N GLU A 424 117.23 -2.20 81.71
CA GLU A 424 116.17 -2.44 80.63
C GLU A 424 116.00 -3.81 79.88
N GLN A 425 114.91 -4.23 79.15
CA GLN A 425 113.41 -4.05 79.11
C GLN A 425 112.73 -5.12 78.13
N ASN A 426 111.37 -5.25 78.04
CA ASN A 426 110.51 -5.78 76.91
C ASN A 426 110.37 -7.32 76.59
N GLN A 427 109.40 -7.89 75.80
CA GLN A 427 107.97 -7.59 75.40
C GLN A 427 107.28 -8.79 74.63
N GLN A 428 105.94 -8.74 74.44
CA GLN A 428 105.14 -9.12 73.22
C GLN A 428 104.47 -10.52 73.05
N ILE A 429 103.20 -10.52 72.56
CA ILE A 429 102.45 -11.47 71.65
C ILE A 429 100.93 -11.34 71.86
N LEU A 430 100.11 -11.10 70.80
CA LEU A 430 98.70 -11.58 70.65
C LEU A 430 98.04 -11.13 69.30
N ALA A 431 98.00 -11.98 68.26
CA ALA A 431 97.18 -11.74 67.05
C ALA A 431 96.95 -13.02 66.21
N GLY A 432 95.74 -13.60 66.16
CA GLY A 432 95.54 -14.83 65.36
C GLY A 432 94.15 -15.45 65.16
N GLN A 433 93.06 -15.01 65.81
CA GLN A 433 91.79 -15.79 65.84
C GLN A 433 90.63 -15.30 64.95
N SER A 434 90.76 -14.20 64.18
CA SER A 434 89.61 -13.58 63.52
C SER A 434 89.14 -14.25 62.21
N SER A 435 90.03 -14.88 61.43
CA SER A 435 89.79 -15.16 60.01
C SER A 435 88.74 -16.23 59.67
N ILE A 436 88.48 -17.19 60.58
CA ILE A 436 87.72 -18.41 60.23
C ILE A 436 86.20 -18.18 60.17
N ARG A 437 85.66 -17.26 60.97
CA ARG A 437 84.20 -17.12 61.15
C ARG A 437 83.47 -16.58 59.91
N ALA A 438 84.07 -15.62 59.21
CA ALA A 438 83.42 -14.88 58.13
C ALA A 438 83.01 -15.74 56.91
N LYS A 439 83.76 -16.81 56.62
CA LYS A 439 83.54 -17.64 55.42
C LYS A 439 82.32 -18.57 55.49
N LEU A 440 81.74 -18.75 56.68
CA LEU A 440 80.62 -19.66 56.89
C LEU A 440 79.27 -18.96 56.69
N ASP A 441 79.17 -17.69 57.08
CA ASP A 441 77.94 -16.89 56.92
C ASP A 441 77.65 -16.53 55.45
N GLU A 442 78.68 -16.47 54.61
CA GLU A 442 78.61 -16.03 53.21
C GLU A 442 77.91 -17.05 52.28
N GLU A 443 78.17 -18.34 52.46
CA GLU A 443 77.59 -19.41 51.60
C GLU A 443 76.13 -19.71 51.96
N PHE A 444 75.72 -19.59 53.24
CA PHE A 444 74.31 -19.69 53.64
C PHE A 444 73.45 -18.60 52.98
N LYS A 445 73.99 -17.38 52.85
CA LYS A 445 73.31 -16.27 52.18
C LYS A 445 73.07 -16.58 50.71
N ARG A 446 74.10 -17.10 50.02
CA ARG A 446 74.07 -17.44 48.59
C ARG A 446 72.98 -18.46 48.23
N GLN A 447 72.72 -19.44 49.09
CA GLN A 447 71.64 -20.41 48.88
C GLN A 447 70.24 -19.80 49.07
N SER A 448 70.07 -18.92 50.05
CA SER A 448 68.80 -18.21 50.31
C SER A 448 68.38 -17.34 49.11
N GLU A 449 69.34 -16.61 48.53
CA GLU A 449 69.13 -15.74 47.37
C GLU A 449 68.69 -16.55 46.11
N GLN A 450 69.17 -17.78 45.92
CA GLN A 450 68.77 -18.63 44.79
C GLN A 450 67.32 -19.11 44.86
N TYR A 451 66.83 -19.54 46.03
CA TYR A 451 65.42 -19.93 46.19
C TYR A 451 64.46 -18.73 46.05
N ALA A 452 64.88 -17.54 46.47
CA ALA A 452 64.09 -16.32 46.29
C ALA A 452 63.88 -15.96 44.80
N ILE A 453 64.88 -16.22 43.95
CA ILE A 453 64.80 -15.98 42.50
C ILE A 453 63.80 -16.95 41.85
N GLN A 454 63.90 -18.26 42.09
CA GLN A 454 62.96 -19.24 41.50
C GLN A 454 61.50 -18.99 41.93
N VAL A 455 61.27 -18.59 43.18
CA VAL A 455 59.92 -18.24 43.68
C VAL A 455 59.40 -16.95 43.03
N LYS A 456 60.27 -16.05 42.56
CA LYS A 456 59.88 -14.88 41.77
C LYS A 456 59.55 -15.28 40.33
N GLU A 457 60.42 -16.03 39.66
CA GLU A 457 60.24 -16.47 38.27
C GLU A 457 58.91 -17.22 38.07
N LEU A 458 58.57 -18.14 38.99
CA LEU A 458 57.29 -18.87 38.96
C LEU A 458 56.05 -17.99 39.23
N ARG A 459 56.20 -16.82 39.85
CA ARG A 459 55.11 -15.84 40.02
C ARG A 459 54.98 -14.95 38.78
N ASP A 460 56.09 -14.45 38.28
CA ASP A 460 56.13 -13.66 37.05
C ASP A 460 55.56 -14.47 35.87
N GLU A 461 55.86 -15.78 35.76
CA GLU A 461 55.21 -16.69 34.81
C GLU A 461 53.70 -16.86 35.06
N LEU A 462 53.28 -17.07 36.31
CA LEU A 462 51.86 -17.27 36.65
C LEU A 462 51.02 -16.04 36.28
N ASP A 463 51.52 -14.85 36.60
CA ASP A 463 50.87 -13.58 36.25
C ASP A 463 50.85 -13.36 34.73
N GLU A 464 51.90 -13.75 34.00
CA GLU A 464 51.91 -13.70 32.53
C GLU A 464 50.86 -14.66 31.90
N LYS A 465 50.67 -15.86 32.47
CA LYS A 465 49.60 -16.78 32.05
C LYS A 465 48.22 -16.23 32.41
N GLN A 466 48.07 -15.61 33.57
CA GLN A 466 46.82 -15.00 34.04
C GLN A 466 46.37 -13.87 33.10
N ASN A 467 47.29 -12.97 32.73
CA ASN A 467 47.05 -11.88 31.79
C ASN A 467 46.62 -12.41 30.41
N LYS A 468 47.35 -13.39 29.85
CA LYS A 468 47.00 -14.00 28.55
C LYS A 468 45.63 -14.71 28.59
N LEU A 469 45.23 -15.25 29.73
CA LEU A 469 43.91 -15.86 29.93
C LEU A 469 42.79 -14.80 30.03
N GLU A 470 43.10 -13.59 30.50
CA GLU A 470 42.19 -12.43 30.48
C GLU A 470 42.05 -11.84 29.06
N GLU A 471 43.17 -11.61 28.36
CA GLU A 471 43.19 -11.17 26.94
C GLU A 471 42.38 -12.11 26.03
N LEU A 472 42.45 -13.43 26.27
CA LEU A 472 41.67 -14.43 25.53
C LEU A 472 40.18 -14.41 25.87
N LYS A 473 39.79 -14.12 27.13
CA LYS A 473 38.37 -13.91 27.50
C LYS A 473 37.80 -12.69 26.78
N ASP A 474 38.55 -11.58 26.75
CA ASP A 474 38.12 -10.35 26.10
C ASP A 474 38.02 -10.53 24.58
N HIS A 475 38.95 -11.27 23.95
CA HIS A 475 38.81 -11.67 22.54
C HIS A 475 37.56 -12.52 22.29
N VAL A 476 37.27 -13.51 23.15
CA VAL A 476 36.05 -14.32 23.03
C VAL A 476 34.79 -13.49 23.24
N HIS A 477 34.78 -12.54 24.17
CA HIS A 477 33.63 -11.65 24.41
C HIS A 477 33.42 -10.67 23.23
N ASN A 478 34.50 -10.13 22.66
CA ASN A 478 34.46 -9.26 21.50
C ASN A 478 33.97 -10.00 20.24
N LEU A 479 34.51 -11.20 19.98
CA LEU A 479 34.05 -12.07 18.88
C LEU A 479 32.57 -12.45 19.04
N LYS A 480 32.13 -12.75 20.27
CA LYS A 480 30.72 -13.03 20.53
C LYS A 480 29.85 -11.78 20.26
N PHE A 481 30.24 -10.61 20.74
CA PHE A 481 29.50 -9.37 20.50
C PHE A 481 29.42 -9.02 19.00
N GLN A 482 30.47 -9.28 18.23
CA GLN A 482 30.45 -9.14 16.78
C GLN A 482 29.53 -10.17 16.10
N GLY A 483 29.47 -11.41 16.61
CA GLY A 483 28.51 -12.42 16.19
C GLY A 483 27.06 -12.01 16.45
N ASP A 484 26.72 -11.70 17.71
CA ASP A 484 25.39 -11.25 18.14
C ASP A 484 24.92 -10.03 17.30
N LYS A 485 25.80 -9.05 17.05
CA LYS A 485 25.53 -7.88 16.19
C LYS A 485 25.32 -8.26 14.71
N SER A 486 26.08 -9.23 14.19
CA SER A 486 25.94 -9.69 12.80
C SER A 486 24.63 -10.45 12.60
N ASP A 487 24.19 -11.22 13.59
CA ASP A 487 22.90 -11.90 13.57
C ASP A 487 21.72 -10.91 13.64
N GLU A 488 21.81 -9.85 14.45
CA GLU A 488 20.83 -8.75 14.42
C GLU A 488 20.74 -8.08 13.03
N GLU A 489 21.88 -7.85 12.37
CA GLU A 489 21.93 -7.26 11.03
C GLU A 489 21.38 -8.22 9.96
N LEU A 490 21.66 -9.52 10.04
CA LEU A 490 21.06 -10.54 9.19
C LEU A 490 19.54 -10.63 9.38
N VAL A 491 19.03 -10.55 10.61
CA VAL A 491 17.58 -10.52 10.88
C VAL A 491 16.94 -9.25 10.30
N ARG A 492 17.59 -8.09 10.44
CA ARG A 492 17.14 -6.81 9.86
C ARG A 492 17.07 -6.87 8.33
N LEU A 493 18.12 -7.36 7.68
CA LEU A 493 18.21 -7.49 6.23
C LEU A 493 17.19 -8.50 5.66
N ARG A 494 16.93 -9.62 6.35
CA ARG A 494 15.86 -10.56 5.98
C ARG A 494 14.49 -9.88 5.96
N LYS A 495 14.17 -9.13 7.03
CA LYS A 495 12.90 -8.39 7.13
C LYS A 495 12.77 -7.32 6.05
N GLU A 496 13.85 -6.60 5.73
CA GLU A 496 13.85 -5.61 4.65
C GLU A 496 13.67 -6.27 3.26
N CYS A 497 14.23 -7.45 3.03
CA CYS A 497 14.00 -8.22 1.80
C CYS A 497 12.55 -8.72 1.69
N GLU A 498 11.95 -9.17 2.80
CA GLU A 498 10.56 -9.61 2.87
C GLU A 498 9.59 -8.43 2.60
N GLU A 499 9.81 -7.28 3.24
CA GLU A 499 9.06 -6.03 2.97
C GLU A 499 9.21 -5.56 1.52
N LYS A 500 10.42 -5.66 0.93
CA LYS A 500 10.66 -5.35 -0.49
C LYS A 500 9.95 -6.33 -1.42
N THR A 501 9.88 -7.61 -1.08
CA THR A 501 9.20 -8.64 -1.88
C THR A 501 7.69 -8.38 -1.91
N ILE A 502 7.07 -8.16 -0.75
CA ILE A 502 5.64 -7.83 -0.64
C ILE A 502 5.32 -6.53 -1.42
N ARG A 503 6.21 -5.53 -1.35
CA ARG A 503 6.06 -4.28 -2.11
C ARG A 503 6.19 -4.49 -3.63
N LEU A 504 7.03 -5.42 -4.07
CA LEU A 504 7.21 -5.76 -5.48
C LEU A 504 5.96 -6.48 -6.02
N GLU A 505 5.44 -7.50 -5.32
CA GLU A 505 4.17 -8.15 -5.68
C GLU A 505 3.00 -7.16 -5.80
N ALA A 506 2.92 -6.18 -4.91
CA ALA A 506 1.88 -5.15 -4.94
C ALA A 506 2.03 -4.22 -6.18
N MET A 507 3.26 -3.92 -6.59
CA MET A 507 3.54 -3.16 -7.81
C MET A 507 3.26 -3.96 -9.08
N GLU A 508 3.52 -5.27 -9.09
CA GLU A 508 3.18 -6.18 -10.18
C GLU A 508 1.66 -6.27 -10.36
N LYS A 509 0.91 -6.55 -9.29
CA LYS A 509 -0.58 -6.56 -9.29
C LYS A 509 -1.18 -5.21 -9.73
N ALA A 510 -0.50 -4.10 -9.46
CA ALA A 510 -0.88 -2.78 -9.97
C ALA A 510 -0.55 -2.59 -11.46
N ALA A 511 0.56 -3.16 -11.95
CA ALA A 511 0.94 -3.15 -13.35
C ALA A 511 0.03 -4.05 -14.20
N GLU A 512 -0.35 -5.23 -13.72
CA GLU A 512 -1.33 -6.14 -14.33
C GLU A 512 -2.67 -5.44 -14.54
N LYS A 513 -3.24 -4.84 -13.48
CA LYS A 513 -4.47 -4.04 -13.56
C LYS A 513 -4.35 -2.88 -14.57
N ARG A 514 -3.17 -2.26 -14.67
CA ARG A 514 -2.91 -1.19 -15.64
C ARG A 514 -2.81 -1.70 -17.08
N GLU A 515 -2.28 -2.90 -17.31
CA GLU A 515 -2.22 -3.49 -18.66
C GLU A 515 -3.58 -4.05 -19.09
N GLN A 516 -4.37 -4.60 -18.16
CA GLN A 516 -5.77 -4.96 -18.43
C GLN A 516 -6.56 -3.74 -18.90
N ALA A 517 -6.51 -2.62 -18.15
CA ALA A 517 -7.17 -1.39 -18.55
C ALA A 517 -6.70 -0.84 -19.92
N LYS A 518 -5.44 -1.09 -20.34
CA LYS A 518 -4.99 -0.78 -21.71
C LYS A 518 -5.56 -1.73 -22.76
N GLN A 519 -5.73 -3.01 -22.44
CA GLN A 519 -6.36 -3.98 -23.35
C GLN A 519 -7.84 -3.66 -23.54
N ASP A 520 -8.54 -3.30 -22.46
CA ASP A 520 -9.94 -2.86 -22.49
C ASP A 520 -10.09 -1.58 -23.35
N LEU A 521 -9.22 -0.59 -23.14
CA LEU A 521 -9.16 0.62 -23.97
C LEU A 521 -8.87 0.32 -25.44
N ARG A 522 -7.94 -0.59 -25.77
CA ARG A 522 -7.68 -1.03 -27.15
C ARG A 522 -8.90 -1.72 -27.78
N GLY A 523 -9.65 -2.50 -27.00
CA GLY A 523 -10.91 -3.11 -27.45
C GLY A 523 -11.97 -2.07 -27.80
N LEU A 524 -12.04 -0.97 -27.03
CA LEU A 524 -12.89 0.18 -27.34
C LEU A 524 -12.38 0.96 -28.57
N GLU A 525 -11.06 1.21 -28.68
CA GLU A 525 -10.45 1.84 -29.86
C GLU A 525 -10.74 1.05 -31.14
N GLU A 526 -10.55 -0.27 -31.14
CA GLU A 526 -10.92 -1.15 -32.24
C GLU A 526 -12.40 -1.06 -32.61
N THR A 527 -13.28 -0.97 -31.61
CA THR A 527 -14.74 -0.88 -31.81
C THR A 527 -15.11 0.45 -32.44
N VAL A 528 -14.54 1.56 -31.96
CA VAL A 528 -14.70 2.90 -32.55
C VAL A 528 -14.15 2.94 -33.98
N ILE A 529 -13.02 2.28 -34.27
CA ILE A 529 -12.47 2.18 -35.64
C ILE A 529 -13.44 1.42 -36.56
N LYS A 530 -14.05 0.32 -36.09
CA LYS A 530 -15.05 -0.45 -36.86
C LYS A 530 -16.28 0.41 -37.18
N GLU A 531 -16.82 1.14 -36.20
CA GLU A 531 -17.96 2.06 -36.42
C GLU A 531 -17.61 3.23 -37.36
N LEU A 532 -16.41 3.81 -37.23
CA LEU A 532 -15.94 4.85 -38.15
C LEU A 532 -15.76 4.32 -39.59
N GLN A 533 -15.34 3.07 -39.76
CA GLN A 533 -15.30 2.41 -41.07
C GLN A 533 -16.71 2.16 -41.63
N THR A 534 -17.67 1.73 -40.81
CA THR A 534 -19.09 1.59 -41.20
C THR A 534 -19.66 2.94 -41.66
N LEU A 535 -19.46 4.01 -40.89
CA LEU A 535 -19.86 5.37 -41.25
C LEU A 535 -19.16 5.88 -42.51
N HIS A 536 -17.88 5.58 -42.70
CA HIS A 536 -17.16 5.93 -43.93
C HIS A 536 -17.74 5.20 -45.15
N ASN A 537 -18.04 3.92 -45.03
CA ASN A 537 -18.66 3.12 -46.10
C ASN A 537 -20.06 3.63 -46.45
N LEU A 538 -20.89 3.93 -45.46
CA LEU A 538 -22.20 4.57 -45.67
C LEU A 538 -22.05 5.94 -46.37
N ARG A 539 -21.12 6.79 -45.92
CA ARG A 539 -20.82 8.08 -46.58
C ARG A 539 -20.36 7.89 -48.03
N ARG A 540 -19.54 6.87 -48.30
CA ARG A 540 -19.05 6.54 -49.65
C ARG A 540 -20.19 6.10 -50.58
N LEU A 541 -21.10 5.27 -50.09
CA LEU A 541 -22.31 4.85 -50.81
C LEU A 541 -23.23 6.06 -51.10
N PHE A 542 -23.47 6.93 -50.11
CA PHE A 542 -24.23 8.17 -50.30
C PHE A 542 -23.60 9.10 -51.37
N VAL A 543 -22.27 9.28 -51.34
CA VAL A 543 -21.56 10.11 -52.34
C VAL A 543 -21.55 9.45 -53.72
N GLN A 544 -21.51 8.12 -53.81
CA GLN A 544 -21.64 7.38 -55.07
C GLN A 544 -23.05 7.52 -55.65
N ASP A 545 -24.11 7.37 -54.85
CA ASP A 545 -25.48 7.61 -55.32
C ASP A 545 -25.69 9.07 -55.74
N LEU A 546 -25.21 10.05 -54.97
CA LEU A 546 -25.23 11.46 -55.37
C LEU A 546 -24.52 11.69 -56.72
N ASN A 547 -23.31 11.16 -56.89
CA ASN A 547 -22.58 11.26 -58.17
C ASN A 547 -23.27 10.52 -59.31
N ASN A 548 -23.96 9.40 -59.04
CA ASN A 548 -24.72 8.67 -60.05
C ASN A 548 -26.00 9.42 -60.44
N ARG A 549 -26.67 10.09 -59.49
CA ARG A 549 -27.80 11.00 -59.75
C ARG A 549 -27.34 12.22 -60.55
N ILE A 550 -26.22 12.84 -60.19
CA ILE A 550 -25.60 13.97 -60.91
C ILE A 550 -25.16 13.57 -62.32
N LYS A 551 -24.55 12.38 -62.51
CA LYS A 551 -24.26 11.87 -63.85
C LYS A 551 -25.54 11.59 -64.63
N LYS A 552 -26.59 11.04 -64.01
CA LYS A 552 -27.92 10.85 -64.65
C LYS A 552 -28.69 12.14 -64.93
N SER A 553 -28.37 13.28 -64.31
CA SER A 553 -28.91 14.60 -64.71
C SER A 553 -28.02 15.25 -65.77
N ALA A 554 -26.70 15.24 -65.61
CA ALA A 554 -25.75 15.73 -66.61
C ALA A 554 -25.90 15.02 -67.97
N SER A 555 -26.06 13.69 -68.01
CA SER A 555 -26.34 12.96 -69.25
C SER A 555 -27.69 13.31 -69.87
N ARG A 556 -28.69 13.74 -69.07
CA ARG A 556 -29.97 14.24 -69.58
C ARG A 556 -29.89 15.68 -70.09
N MET A 557 -28.98 16.51 -69.57
CA MET A 557 -28.70 17.85 -70.08
C MET A 557 -27.83 17.81 -71.34
N ASN A 558 -26.76 17.01 -71.37
CA ASN A 558 -25.91 16.85 -72.56
C ASN A 558 -26.60 16.14 -73.72
N ALA A 559 -27.73 15.46 -73.50
CA ALA A 559 -28.60 14.97 -74.56
C ALA A 559 -29.45 16.10 -75.21
N VAL A 560 -29.43 17.32 -74.67
CA VAL A 560 -30.31 18.44 -75.04
C VAL A 560 -29.54 19.78 -75.08
N ALA A 561 -28.44 19.85 -75.84
CA ALA A 561 -28.01 21.05 -76.60
C ALA A 561 -26.59 20.90 -77.20
N PRO A 562 -26.37 21.29 -78.47
CA PRO A 562 -25.07 21.74 -78.98
C PRO A 562 -24.94 23.28 -79.05
N SER A 563 -23.69 23.76 -79.07
CA SER A 563 -23.23 25.06 -79.60
C SER A 563 -23.30 26.36 -78.74
N ASN A 564 -22.29 27.22 -78.98
CA ASN A 564 -22.10 28.65 -78.63
C ASN A 564 -21.86 28.97 -77.12
N GLN A 565 -20.81 29.70 -76.67
CA GLN A 565 -20.26 31.04 -77.04
C GLN A 565 -21.27 32.19 -76.73
N LEU A 566 -20.95 33.32 -76.08
CA LEU A 566 -19.70 34.13 -76.08
C LEU A 566 -19.61 35.16 -74.90
N ASN A 567 -18.40 35.62 -74.56
CA ASN A 567 -17.93 36.85 -73.84
C ASN A 567 -18.77 37.66 -72.80
N THR A 568 -18.24 37.73 -71.56
CA THR A 568 -17.54 38.87 -70.89
C THR A 568 -18.03 40.34 -70.99
N ILE A 569 -18.06 41.05 -69.83
CA ILE A 569 -17.82 42.50 -69.48
C ILE A 569 -18.87 42.97 -68.42
N ASN A 570 -18.64 43.86 -67.43
CA ASN A 570 -17.53 44.24 -66.52
C ASN A 570 -18.07 45.25 -65.44
N SER A 571 -17.28 45.55 -64.39
CA SER A 571 -17.23 46.80 -63.58
C SER A 571 -18.31 47.21 -62.53
N ASN A 572 -17.83 47.34 -61.27
CA ASN A 572 -18.01 48.45 -60.30
C ASN A 572 -19.27 48.61 -59.39
N SER A 573 -19.14 48.13 -58.15
CA SER A 573 -19.11 48.83 -56.83
C SER A 573 -19.33 50.37 -56.71
N PRO A 574 -19.49 50.98 -55.49
CA PRO A 574 -20.20 50.54 -54.26
C PRO A 574 -20.92 51.69 -53.44
N ALA A 575 -21.76 51.32 -52.44
CA ALA A 575 -22.15 52.11 -51.23
C ALA A 575 -22.76 51.12 -50.18
N GLN A 576 -22.63 51.21 -48.85
CA GLN A 576 -22.97 52.27 -47.87
C GLN A 576 -24.49 52.62 -47.86
N THR A 577 -25.19 52.75 -46.72
CA THR A 577 -24.75 53.07 -45.34
C THR A 577 -25.73 52.61 -44.23
N THR A 578 -25.20 52.12 -43.09
CA THR A 578 -25.64 52.29 -41.66
C THR A 578 -27.10 52.16 -41.16
N ALA A 579 -27.19 51.71 -39.88
CA ALA A 579 -28.27 51.96 -38.90
C ALA A 579 -29.62 51.24 -39.11
N GLN A 580 -30.44 51.01 -38.08
CA GLN A 580 -30.24 50.51 -36.70
C GLN A 580 -31.65 50.21 -36.11
N THR A 581 -31.77 49.20 -35.25
CA THR A 581 -32.82 49.06 -34.21
C THR A 581 -34.28 49.46 -34.55
N ASN A 582 -35.18 48.48 -34.74
CA ASN A 582 -36.21 48.12 -33.74
C ASN A 582 -37.28 47.14 -34.29
N ASP A 583 -37.52 46.08 -33.51
CA ASP A 583 -38.82 45.37 -33.40
C ASP A 583 -39.80 46.20 -32.53
N PRO A 584 -41.13 45.91 -32.46
CA PRO A 584 -41.82 44.74 -33.02
C PRO A 584 -43.15 45.01 -33.78
N ASN A 585 -43.57 44.00 -34.54
CA ASN A 585 -44.95 43.52 -34.69
C ASN A 585 -46.10 44.52 -34.99
N MET A 586 -46.54 44.56 -36.25
CA MET A 586 -47.97 44.68 -36.58
C MET A 586 -48.28 43.94 -37.89
N ALA A 587 -49.47 43.31 -37.97
CA ALA A 587 -49.91 42.58 -39.15
C ALA A 587 -50.68 43.49 -40.12
N VAL A 588 -50.44 43.31 -41.41
CA VAL A 588 -51.33 43.77 -42.49
C VAL A 588 -51.53 42.60 -43.45
N ASP A 589 -52.78 42.45 -43.88
CA ASP A 589 -53.30 41.35 -44.69
C ASP A 589 -53.45 41.79 -46.16
N LEU A 590 -53.56 40.83 -47.08
CA LEU A 590 -53.90 40.98 -48.51
C LEU A 590 -52.95 41.85 -49.38
N LEU A 591 -52.36 41.22 -50.40
CA LEU A 591 -53.00 41.14 -51.72
C LEU A 591 -52.31 40.10 -52.59
N ASP A 592 -53.09 39.28 -53.30
CA ASP A 592 -52.60 38.35 -54.30
C ASP A 592 -52.31 39.07 -55.63
N GLU A 593 -51.09 38.91 -56.16
CA GLU A 593 -50.86 38.88 -57.61
C GLU A 593 -50.20 37.54 -57.96
N ASP A 594 -50.72 36.91 -59.00
CA ASP A 594 -50.58 35.48 -59.26
C ASP A 594 -49.40 35.14 -60.19
N GLU A 595 -49.06 33.85 -60.28
CA GLU A 595 -48.24 33.23 -61.33
C GLU A 595 -46.91 33.91 -61.74
N THR A 596 -45.80 33.37 -61.23
CA THR A 596 -44.92 32.57 -62.12
C THR A 596 -43.93 31.69 -61.37
N SER A 597 -43.45 30.63 -62.05
CA SER A 597 -42.32 29.79 -61.64
C SER A 597 -42.55 28.84 -60.45
N HIS A 598 -43.59 28.01 -60.55
CA HIS A 598 -43.61 26.65 -59.96
C HIS A 598 -42.58 25.68 -60.65
N GLY A 599 -41.34 26.15 -60.85
CA GLY A 599 -40.29 25.53 -61.67
C GLY A 599 -39.42 24.47 -60.99
N GLY A 600 -39.73 24.10 -59.74
CA GLY A 600 -38.98 23.08 -59.00
C GLY A 600 -39.37 21.66 -59.42
N SER A 601 -38.38 20.87 -59.88
CA SER A 601 -38.54 19.42 -60.14
C SER A 601 -39.08 18.69 -58.89
N LEU A 602 -39.79 17.58 -59.05
CA LEU A 602 -40.36 16.80 -57.94
C LEU A 602 -39.29 16.48 -56.87
N ALA A 603 -38.14 15.96 -57.31
CA ALA A 603 -37.00 15.64 -56.44
C ALA A 603 -36.32 16.86 -55.79
N GLN A 604 -36.58 18.08 -56.29
CA GLN A 604 -36.13 19.32 -55.67
C GLN A 604 -37.10 19.77 -54.57
N ARG A 605 -38.42 19.62 -54.78
CA ARG A 605 -39.44 19.80 -53.73
C ARG A 605 -39.26 18.79 -52.60
N GLU A 606 -39.10 17.51 -52.90
CA GLU A 606 -38.78 16.46 -51.91
C GLU A 606 -37.51 16.81 -51.10
N LYS A 607 -36.48 17.36 -51.76
CA LYS A 607 -35.24 17.76 -51.09
C LYS A 607 -35.40 19.01 -50.22
N ILE A 608 -36.25 19.96 -50.62
CA ILE A 608 -36.60 21.13 -49.79
C ILE A 608 -37.33 20.65 -48.53
N VAL A 609 -38.38 19.84 -48.67
CA VAL A 609 -39.12 19.23 -47.54
C VAL A 609 -38.19 18.43 -46.62
N PHE A 610 -37.24 17.67 -47.17
CA PHE A 610 -36.23 16.95 -46.36
C PHE A 610 -35.29 17.91 -45.61
N LEU A 611 -34.87 19.03 -46.20
CA LEU A 611 -34.03 20.02 -45.53
C LEU A 611 -34.81 20.79 -44.45
N GLU A 612 -36.07 21.15 -44.70
CA GLU A 612 -36.98 21.76 -43.73
C GLU A 612 -37.22 20.82 -42.53
N PHE A 613 -37.46 19.53 -42.78
CA PHE A 613 -37.61 18.52 -41.73
C PHE A 613 -36.34 18.31 -40.90
N ASN A 614 -35.15 18.38 -41.51
CA ASN A 614 -33.89 18.33 -40.76
C ASN A 614 -33.60 19.62 -40.00
N LEU A 615 -34.00 20.79 -40.54
CA LEU A 615 -33.87 22.07 -39.87
C LEU A 615 -34.80 22.13 -38.64
N ASP A 616 -36.07 21.73 -38.77
CA ASP A 616 -37.02 21.60 -37.66
C ASP A 616 -36.51 20.61 -36.59
N LYS A 617 -35.98 19.43 -36.99
CA LYS A 617 -35.31 18.51 -36.05
C LYS A 617 -34.13 19.17 -35.33
N LEU A 618 -33.27 19.88 -36.04
CA LEU A 618 -32.12 20.55 -35.44
C LEU A 618 -32.55 21.69 -34.50
N THR A 619 -33.59 22.44 -34.85
CA THR A 619 -34.22 23.46 -33.99
C THR A 619 -34.85 22.83 -32.76
N LYS A 620 -35.49 21.67 -32.86
CA LYS A 620 -36.03 20.92 -31.71
C LYS A 620 -34.93 20.43 -30.78
N VAL A 621 -33.86 19.83 -31.31
CA VAL A 621 -32.68 19.43 -30.52
C VAL A 621 -32.01 20.65 -29.87
N HIS A 622 -31.89 21.76 -30.58
CA HIS A 622 -31.32 22.99 -30.01
C HIS A 622 -32.20 23.57 -28.89
N LYS A 623 -33.53 23.60 -29.06
CA LYS A 623 -34.48 24.01 -28.01
C LYS A 623 -34.40 23.09 -26.78
N GLN A 624 -34.30 21.78 -26.98
CA GLN A 624 -34.12 20.82 -25.89
C GLN A 624 -32.81 21.08 -25.14
N LEU A 625 -31.67 21.18 -25.85
CA LEU A 625 -30.38 21.46 -25.21
C LEU A 625 -30.34 22.81 -24.48
N VAL A 626 -31.09 23.82 -24.92
CA VAL A 626 -31.25 25.10 -24.19
C VAL A 626 -32.12 24.93 -22.94
N HIS A 627 -33.18 24.12 -23.00
CA HIS A 627 -34.01 23.76 -21.84
C HIS A 627 -33.21 22.98 -20.80
N ASP A 628 -32.55 21.89 -21.20
CA ASP A 628 -31.71 21.04 -20.35
C ASP A 628 -30.61 21.85 -19.67
N ASN A 629 -29.99 22.80 -20.39
CA ASN A 629 -28.96 23.67 -19.83
C ASN A 629 -29.53 24.66 -18.79
N ALA A 630 -30.72 25.22 -19.03
CA ALA A 630 -31.41 26.05 -18.05
C ALA A 630 -31.81 25.25 -16.79
N GLU A 631 -32.32 24.03 -16.95
CA GLU A 631 -32.63 23.13 -15.83
C GLU A 631 -31.38 22.75 -15.03
N LEU A 632 -30.28 22.41 -15.71
CA LEU A 632 -28.98 22.15 -15.07
C LEU A 632 -28.44 23.38 -14.32
N GLN A 633 -28.60 24.58 -14.86
CA GLN A 633 -28.26 25.83 -14.15
C GLN A 633 -29.16 26.08 -12.92
N CYS A 634 -30.40 25.59 -12.92
CA CYS A 634 -31.29 25.63 -11.75
C CYS A 634 -31.03 24.52 -10.72
N GLU A 635 -30.56 23.34 -11.14
CA GLU A 635 -30.22 22.22 -10.24
C GLU A 635 -28.83 22.37 -9.59
N LEU A 636 -27.82 22.87 -10.31
CA LEU A 636 -26.46 23.08 -9.81
C LEU A 636 -26.42 23.81 -8.44
N PRO A 637 -27.10 24.96 -8.21
CA PRO A 637 -27.12 25.62 -6.91
C PRO A 637 -27.92 24.84 -5.83
N LYS A 638 -28.81 23.92 -6.20
CA LYS A 638 -29.47 23.01 -5.24
C LYS A 638 -28.52 21.90 -4.81
N LEU A 639 -27.78 21.33 -5.75
CA LEU A 639 -26.72 20.34 -5.52
C LEU A 639 -25.57 20.93 -4.68
N GLU A 640 -25.14 22.17 -4.96
CA GLU A 640 -24.17 22.87 -4.12
C GLU A 640 -24.66 23.07 -2.68
N LYS A 641 -25.91 23.47 -2.48
CA LYS A 641 -26.49 23.64 -1.14
C LYS A 641 -26.53 22.31 -0.39
N ARG A 642 -26.93 21.22 -1.06
CA ARG A 642 -26.90 19.85 -0.50
C ARG A 642 -25.47 19.42 -0.13
N LEU A 643 -24.49 19.71 -0.99
CA LEU A 643 -23.09 19.43 -0.72
C LEU A 643 -22.56 20.23 0.49
N LYS A 644 -22.83 21.54 0.56
CA LYS A 644 -22.44 22.41 1.68
C LYS A 644 -23.01 21.90 3.02
N VAL A 645 -24.31 21.60 3.08
CA VAL A 645 -24.96 21.02 4.27
C VAL A 645 -24.38 19.65 4.64
N THR A 646 -24.01 18.82 3.65
CA THR A 646 -23.39 17.51 3.89
C THR A 646 -21.98 17.66 4.47
N VAL A 647 -21.17 18.58 3.94
CA VAL A 647 -19.82 18.90 4.45
C VAL A 647 -19.89 19.47 5.87
N GLU A 648 -20.87 20.33 6.17
CA GLU A 648 -21.09 20.86 7.52
C GLU A 648 -21.51 19.77 8.51
N ARG A 649 -22.40 18.85 8.09
CA ARG A 649 -22.77 17.67 8.89
C ARG A 649 -21.57 16.75 9.15
N VAL A 650 -20.73 16.49 8.14
CA VAL A 650 -19.49 15.70 8.31
C VAL A 650 -18.56 16.38 9.30
N ARG A 651 -18.27 17.68 9.15
CA ARG A 651 -17.43 18.45 10.09
C ARG A 651 -17.97 18.44 11.52
N SER A 652 -19.29 18.47 11.69
CA SER A 652 -19.94 18.35 13.01
C SER A 652 -19.74 16.95 13.61
N LEU A 653 -19.95 15.89 12.84
CA LEU A 653 -19.72 14.50 13.27
C LEU A 653 -18.25 14.23 13.60
N GLU A 654 -17.30 14.78 12.82
CA GLU A 654 -15.87 14.73 13.12
C GLU A 654 -15.53 15.45 14.43
N ALA A 655 -16.19 16.56 14.75
CA ALA A 655 -16.00 17.27 16.01
C ALA A 655 -16.49 16.44 17.20
N SER A 656 -17.71 15.89 17.13
CA SER A 656 -18.25 15.01 18.18
C SER A 656 -17.44 13.72 18.34
N LEU A 657 -16.93 13.13 17.25
CA LEU A 657 -16.07 11.94 17.30
C LEU A 657 -14.72 12.26 17.96
N ARG A 658 -14.14 13.43 17.68
CA ARG A 658 -12.90 13.92 18.32
C ARG A 658 -13.11 14.15 19.82
N GLU A 659 -14.19 14.81 20.20
CA GLU A 659 -14.55 15.06 21.60
C GLU A 659 -14.80 13.76 22.36
N ALA A 660 -15.55 12.82 21.80
CA ALA A 660 -15.80 11.49 22.39
C ALA A 660 -14.49 10.69 22.57
N LYS A 661 -13.60 10.72 21.58
CA LYS A 661 -12.28 10.08 21.66
C LYS A 661 -11.39 10.71 22.75
N GLU A 662 -11.41 12.02 22.89
CA GLU A 662 -10.72 12.71 23.98
C GLU A 662 -11.35 12.42 25.35
N GLY A 663 -12.68 12.33 25.44
CA GLY A 663 -13.41 11.89 26.64
C GLY A 663 -12.96 10.51 27.10
N ALA A 664 -13.04 9.50 26.21
CA ALA A 664 -12.57 8.15 26.48
C ALA A 664 -11.09 8.09 26.88
N MET A 665 -10.23 8.95 26.31
CA MET A 665 -8.82 9.07 26.72
C MET A 665 -8.65 9.71 28.10
N ARG A 666 -9.44 10.73 28.46
CA ARG A 666 -9.47 11.33 29.81
C ARG A 666 -9.91 10.29 30.85
N ASP A 667 -10.96 9.52 30.55
CA ASP A 667 -11.48 8.51 31.47
C ASP A 667 -10.55 7.31 31.59
N ARG A 668 -9.94 6.83 30.49
CA ARG A 668 -8.87 5.84 30.55
C ARG A 668 -7.71 6.32 31.45
N LYS A 669 -7.34 7.61 31.39
CA LYS A 669 -6.31 8.19 32.26
C LYS A 669 -6.76 8.26 33.73
N ARG A 670 -8.04 8.53 34.01
CA ARG A 670 -8.62 8.46 35.36
C ARG A 670 -8.58 7.02 35.91
N TYR A 671 -9.06 6.04 35.15
CA TYR A 671 -9.01 4.63 35.53
C TYR A 671 -7.57 4.12 35.74
N GLN A 672 -6.62 4.53 34.90
CA GLN A 672 -5.20 4.19 35.09
C GLN A 672 -4.68 4.73 36.44
N ALA A 673 -4.97 5.99 36.77
CA ALA A 673 -4.57 6.61 38.04
C ALA A 673 -5.28 6.00 39.26
N GLU A 674 -6.53 5.56 39.11
CA GLU A 674 -7.27 4.80 40.13
C GLU A 674 -6.61 3.44 40.39
N VAL A 675 -6.28 2.70 39.33
CA VAL A 675 -5.59 1.40 39.40
C VAL A 675 -4.21 1.51 40.04
N GLU A 676 -3.40 2.52 39.72
CA GLU A 676 -2.11 2.72 40.41
C GLU A 676 -2.29 3.10 41.88
N ARG A 677 -3.32 3.87 42.26
CA ARG A 677 -3.62 4.17 43.67
C ARG A 677 -4.03 2.90 44.43
N ILE A 678 -4.85 2.04 43.83
CA ILE A 678 -5.26 0.75 44.41
C ILE A 678 -4.06 -0.18 44.56
N LYS A 679 -3.19 -0.29 43.55
CA LYS A 679 -1.92 -1.04 43.63
C LYS A 679 -1.04 -0.55 44.77
N GLU A 680 -0.89 0.76 44.94
CA GLU A 680 -0.07 1.34 46.01
C GLU A 680 -0.65 1.05 47.40
N VAL A 681 -1.97 1.16 47.59
CA VAL A 681 -2.65 0.77 48.84
C VAL A 681 -2.47 -0.72 49.13
N VAL A 682 -2.60 -1.60 48.12
CA VAL A 682 -2.35 -3.04 48.26
C VAL A 682 -0.88 -3.33 48.58
N ARG A 683 0.07 -2.60 47.96
CA ARG A 683 1.51 -2.72 48.24
C ARG A 683 1.83 -2.33 49.68
N GLN A 684 1.29 -1.22 50.17
CA GLN A 684 1.44 -0.78 51.57
C GLN A 684 0.82 -1.78 52.54
N ARG A 685 -0.39 -2.29 52.26
CA ARG A 685 -1.07 -3.31 53.08
C ARG A 685 -0.29 -4.63 53.14
N ASN A 686 0.30 -5.06 52.03
CA ASN A 686 1.15 -6.25 51.99
C ASN A 686 2.46 -6.05 52.77
N MET A 687 3.02 -4.84 52.77
CA MET A 687 4.21 -4.51 53.56
C MET A 687 3.93 -4.43 55.08
N THR A 688 2.77 -3.94 55.51
CA THR A 688 2.36 -4.01 56.92
C THR A 688 2.02 -5.43 57.35
N ALA A 689 1.30 -6.21 56.54
CA ALA A 689 1.02 -7.63 56.81
C ALA A 689 2.31 -8.45 57.02
N ARG A 690 3.39 -8.13 56.27
CA ARG A 690 4.69 -8.82 56.40
C ARG A 690 5.45 -8.53 57.70
N ARG A 691 5.00 -7.59 58.53
CA ARG A 691 5.54 -7.32 59.88
C ARG A 691 4.79 -8.05 61.01
N GLY A 692 3.72 -8.80 60.72
CA GLY A 692 2.77 -9.32 61.72
C GLY A 692 2.59 -10.84 61.78
N GLN A 693 3.59 -11.64 61.40
CA GLN A 693 3.51 -13.11 61.45
C GLN A 693 4.42 -13.68 62.56
N PRO A 694 3.87 -14.41 63.56
CA PRO A 694 4.68 -15.07 64.60
C PRO A 694 5.39 -16.30 64.03
N GLN A 695 6.70 -16.40 64.29
CA GLN A 695 7.58 -17.32 63.58
C GLN A 695 7.68 -18.69 64.27
N ILE A 696 6.69 -19.55 64.03
CA ILE A 696 6.63 -20.93 64.56
C ILE A 696 7.78 -21.77 63.96
N ALA A 697 8.60 -22.36 64.83
CA ALA A 697 9.74 -23.18 64.44
C ALA A 697 9.31 -24.53 63.84
N LYS A 698 10.08 -25.02 62.86
CA LYS A 698 9.89 -26.35 62.25
C LYS A 698 10.79 -27.39 62.95
N PRO A 699 10.36 -28.67 63.06
CA PRO A 699 11.11 -29.69 63.78
C PRO A 699 12.43 -30.05 63.08
N ILE A 700 13.43 -30.38 63.89
CA ILE A 700 14.79 -30.74 63.45
C ILE A 700 14.80 -32.19 62.94
N ARG A 701 15.41 -32.43 61.79
CA ARG A 701 15.83 -33.78 61.34
C ARG A 701 17.34 -33.91 61.54
N ALA A 702 17.79 -35.02 62.12
CA ALA A 702 19.18 -35.17 62.54
C ALA A 702 20.17 -35.28 61.37
N GLY A 703 21.40 -34.79 61.58
CA GLY A 703 22.57 -35.18 60.79
C GLY A 703 23.24 -34.10 59.94
N HIS A 704 23.75 -33.02 60.55
CA HIS A 704 25.18 -32.58 60.44
C HIS A 704 25.47 -31.36 61.33
N CYS A 705 26.73 -31.20 61.73
CA CYS A 705 27.24 -30.17 62.65
C CYS A 705 28.29 -29.28 61.89
N PRO A 706 28.87 -28.19 62.45
CA PRO A 706 28.74 -26.89 61.77
C PRO A 706 30.07 -26.19 61.39
N GLY A 707 29.97 -25.13 60.59
CA GLY A 707 31.08 -24.21 60.30
C GLY A 707 30.66 -22.93 59.59
N GLY A 708 31.28 -21.81 59.96
CA GLY A 708 31.22 -20.48 59.33
C GLY A 708 32.39 -19.64 59.89
N PRO A 709 32.43 -18.29 59.75
CA PRO A 709 31.54 -17.37 59.04
C PRO A 709 32.31 -16.43 58.06
N HIS A 710 31.66 -15.31 57.63
CA HIS A 710 32.18 -14.25 56.74
C HIS A 710 32.33 -14.64 55.25
N ALA A 711 32.22 -13.75 54.25
CA ALA A 711 31.86 -12.32 54.21
C ALA A 711 30.96 -12.04 52.96
N PRO A 712 30.39 -10.83 52.77
CA PRO A 712 29.38 -10.58 51.72
C PRO A 712 29.98 -10.30 50.33
N SER A 713 29.22 -10.63 49.29
CA SER A 713 29.40 -10.04 47.95
C SER A 713 28.03 -9.77 47.30
N ASN A 714 27.92 -8.64 46.62
CA ASN A 714 26.82 -8.41 45.67
C ASN A 714 27.04 -9.29 44.44
N TYR A 715 25.96 -9.78 43.82
CA TYR A 715 25.68 -9.52 42.40
C TYR A 715 24.25 -9.93 42.06
N SER A 716 23.59 -9.18 41.19
CA SER A 716 22.25 -9.49 40.71
C SER A 716 22.33 -10.31 39.42
N ALA A 717 21.59 -11.41 39.36
CA ALA A 717 21.45 -12.24 38.17
C ALA A 717 19.98 -12.62 37.96
N ASN A 718 19.42 -12.25 36.81
CA ASN A 718 18.06 -12.62 36.43
C ASN A 718 18.00 -14.10 36.05
N LEU A 719 17.10 -14.86 36.69
CA LEU A 719 16.74 -16.22 36.27
C LEU A 719 15.33 -16.23 35.69
N VAL A 720 15.22 -16.64 34.43
CA VAL A 720 13.95 -16.82 33.70
C VAL A 720 13.30 -18.13 34.15
N PRO A 721 11.99 -18.16 34.51
CA PRO A 721 11.34 -19.40 34.92
C PRO A 721 11.07 -20.33 33.72
N VAL A 722 11.78 -21.46 33.66
CA VAL A 722 11.39 -22.59 32.80
C VAL A 722 10.21 -23.32 33.46
N ARG A 723 9.13 -23.55 32.70
CA ARG A 723 7.99 -24.38 33.13
C ARG A 723 7.98 -25.72 32.38
N PRO A 724 7.78 -26.87 33.05
CA PRO A 724 7.76 -28.17 32.38
C PRO A 724 6.53 -28.35 31.48
N GLY A 725 6.67 -29.17 30.43
CA GLY A 725 5.55 -29.65 29.63
C GLY A 725 4.81 -30.82 30.29
N ALA A 726 3.62 -31.12 29.77
CA ALA A 726 2.85 -32.33 30.07
C ALA A 726 2.34 -32.92 28.76
N MET A 727 2.38 -34.25 28.62
CA MET A 727 1.78 -34.97 27.48
C MET A 727 0.36 -35.43 27.81
N GLY A 728 -0.50 -35.49 26.81
CA GLY A 728 -1.87 -36.02 26.92
C GLY A 728 -2.50 -36.14 25.53
N ALA A 729 -2.66 -37.37 25.07
CA ALA A 729 -3.31 -37.78 23.82
C ALA A 729 -4.78 -38.19 24.10
N PRO A 730 -5.64 -38.47 23.09
CA PRO A 730 -5.40 -38.51 21.63
C PRO A 730 -6.04 -37.36 20.83
#